data_AF-A0A3B9DV32-F1
#
_entry.id   AF-A0A3B9DV32-F1
#
_cell.length_a   1.000
_cell.length_b   1.000
_cell.length_c   1.000
_cell.angle_alpha   90.00
_cell.angle_beta   90.00
_cell.angle_gamma   90.00
#
_symmetry.space_group_name_H-M   'P 1'
#
loop_
_entity.id
_entity.type
_entity.pdbx_description
1 polymer ?
#
loop_
_entity_poly.entity_id
_entity_poly.type
_entity_poly.pdbx_seq_one_letter_code
_entity_poly.pdbx_strand_id
1 'polypeptide(L)'
;MYKYTWDEETGGLLLLPELSKFSKEPRPVYYKELDILGFDKYWNYPKDDHAPLLWAEANNYIYKGRTIAKVTGGALYTPPGLVVLDKDPEPGGKPLEFVDVPHMCEKNRAIMEALVQETVQQVYQTYESYKSRIDVFYVAFSGGKDSVVALDIVQRALPHEAFKVVFGDTGMEFPDTYETVARVKAWCTDSHIDFLEARSWLNPLDSWRMFGPPASVTRWCCSVHKTAPQIILLRKLLKKRDFKGMAFVGVRGDESLARSKYEYITLGGKHKGQYSCNTILHWSSAEVFLHILKEHLVLNSAYKLGNRRAGCLICPRASERSEFMNHHCYPEQAEPFVNIIREVYKNAFTSKDAMEEFIRNGGWKARKNGRDLTLKVGYSESVTKEGDTLIEVNHPRTDWKAWINTIGVLSNNQSPFIIQHHGRLLAFEVEEADQRILVKVKKSVAKEGGDFVKYLKNVFRKAASCVGCQECQADCPYGCLNFENGQVKVSENCRHCSQCHKVDKGCLIYKSLEQPKGGIVMGGKTMSLNSYSHHAPKMDWMEQYFKYKNTFSENHSLGSQMYSFFRRFLRDASLLDETGFSKTAELIDRMGLDSEASWGIIYINLCYAPQLHWYVTHTGFNEEYSKAYLGQMIIESGAKENWVNDIFSSLTRMSELPLGDIGLGHATREKNRVISLTRNAWLAPDSLTILYSLYKFAEACGGYYQFSLSTLLDDSIERDGVSPTRIFGLGEDEMKRILNGLSSNYPDFISASFTLDLDNITLRSEKTADDVLQLF
;
A
#
# COMPACT_ATOMS: atom_id res chain seq x y z
N MET A 1 -13.12 23.52 14.48
CA MET A 1 -12.24 23.34 15.64
C MET A 1 -11.77 24.68 16.14
N TYR A 2 -12.22 25.03 17.33
CA TYR A 2 -11.75 26.18 18.07
C TYR A 2 -10.31 25.97 18.55
N LYS A 3 -9.54 27.06 18.64
CA LYS A 3 -8.28 27.09 19.40
C LYS A 3 -8.60 26.94 20.89
N TYR A 4 -7.59 26.59 21.67
CA TYR A 4 -7.69 26.63 23.12
C TYR A 4 -6.40 27.16 23.75
N THR A 5 -6.54 27.67 24.97
CA THR A 5 -5.46 27.99 25.89
C THR A 5 -5.62 27.20 27.19
N TRP A 6 -4.60 27.20 28.03
CA TRP A 6 -4.64 26.60 29.36
C TRP A 6 -5.00 27.65 30.39
N ASP A 7 -6.04 27.38 31.19
CA ASP A 7 -6.58 28.31 32.18
C ASP A 7 -5.99 28.01 33.55
N GLU A 8 -5.31 28.98 34.16
CA GLU A 8 -4.67 28.81 35.47
C GLU A 8 -5.70 28.68 36.59
N GLU A 9 -6.84 29.38 36.46
CA GLU A 9 -7.89 29.42 37.49
C GLU A 9 -8.60 28.08 37.63
N THR A 10 -9.04 27.48 36.52
CA THR A 10 -9.71 26.17 36.56
C THR A 10 -8.73 24.99 36.52
N GLY A 11 -7.47 25.23 36.15
CA GLY A 11 -6.49 24.17 35.84
C GLY A 11 -6.77 23.42 34.53
N GLY A 12 -7.83 23.81 33.80
CA GLY A 12 -8.32 23.15 32.60
C GLY A 12 -7.93 23.86 31.31
N LEU A 13 -8.74 23.64 30.27
CA LEU A 13 -8.61 24.32 28.99
C LEU A 13 -9.77 25.29 28.74
N LEU A 14 -9.48 26.37 28.01
CA LEU A 14 -10.43 27.38 27.58
C LEU A 14 -10.39 27.50 26.07
N LEU A 15 -11.53 27.24 25.41
CA LEU A 15 -11.72 27.43 23.99
C LEU A 15 -11.72 28.92 23.66
N LEU A 16 -11.12 29.26 22.52
CA LEU A 16 -11.08 30.61 21.98
C LEU A 16 -11.93 30.68 20.70
N PRO A 17 -12.54 31.83 20.37
CA PRO A 17 -13.37 31.97 19.17
C PRO A 17 -12.62 31.72 17.85
N GLU A 18 -11.28 31.84 17.82
CA GLU A 18 -10.53 31.60 16.59
C GLU A 18 -10.49 30.12 16.23
N LEU A 19 -10.63 29.84 14.94
CA LEU A 19 -10.54 28.48 14.41
C LEU A 19 -9.08 28.08 14.15
N SER A 20 -8.79 26.80 14.36
CA SER A 20 -7.52 26.17 13.99
C SER A 20 -7.71 25.07 12.96
N LYS A 21 -6.73 24.92 12.06
CA LYS A 21 -6.62 23.77 11.14
C LYS A 21 -5.87 22.59 11.77
N PHE A 22 -5.32 22.76 12.97
CA PHE A 22 -4.48 21.78 13.64
C PHE A 22 -4.83 21.69 15.13
N SER A 23 -4.95 20.46 15.63
CA SER A 23 -5.18 20.12 17.04
C SER A 23 -3.99 19.30 17.52
N LYS A 24 -3.61 19.46 18.79
CA LYS A 24 -2.54 18.69 19.41
C LYS A 24 -3.06 17.56 20.31
N GLU A 25 -4.33 17.18 20.10
CA GLU A 25 -5.01 16.08 20.80
C GLU A 25 -4.93 16.19 22.33
N PRO A 26 -5.42 17.29 22.95
CA PRO A 26 -5.41 17.42 24.40
C PRO A 26 -6.35 16.38 25.03
N ARG A 27 -5.99 15.92 26.22
CA ARG A 27 -6.79 14.98 27.00
C ARG A 27 -6.60 15.17 28.51
N PRO A 28 -7.64 14.88 29.31
CA PRO A 28 -7.50 14.84 30.77
C PRO A 28 -6.56 13.72 31.20
N VAL A 29 -5.90 13.92 32.33
CA VAL A 29 -4.99 12.97 32.98
C VAL A 29 -5.46 12.71 34.40
N TYR A 30 -5.48 11.44 34.76
CA TYR A 30 -5.93 10.94 36.05
C TYR A 30 -4.78 10.23 36.78
N TYR A 31 -4.95 9.98 38.07
CA TYR A 31 -3.86 9.51 38.93
C TYR A 31 -3.24 8.18 38.47
N LYS A 32 -4.05 7.26 37.92
CA LYS A 32 -3.55 5.95 37.46
C LYS A 32 -2.53 6.06 36.33
N GLU A 33 -2.75 6.99 35.40
CA GLU A 33 -1.75 7.28 34.37
C GLU A 33 -0.45 7.81 35.00
N LEU A 34 -0.57 8.71 35.98
CA LEU A 34 0.58 9.29 36.67
C LEU A 34 1.39 8.21 37.40
N ASP A 35 0.72 7.26 38.05
CA ASP A 35 1.34 6.11 38.71
C ASP A 35 2.08 5.22 37.71
N ILE A 36 1.44 4.86 36.60
CA ILE A 36 2.04 4.01 35.55
C ILE A 36 3.32 4.65 34.99
N LEU A 37 3.36 5.98 34.91
CA LEU A 37 4.49 6.74 34.37
C LEU A 37 5.52 7.17 35.43
N GLY A 38 5.29 6.85 36.70
CA GLY A 38 6.23 7.09 37.80
C GLY A 38 6.30 8.54 38.30
N PHE A 39 5.20 9.29 38.16
CA PHE A 39 5.11 10.66 38.67
C PHE A 39 5.03 10.74 40.21
N ASP A 40 4.55 9.68 40.85
CA ASP A 40 4.48 9.50 42.31
C ASP A 40 5.84 9.59 43.00
N LYS A 41 6.93 9.38 42.25
CA LYS A 41 8.32 9.56 42.73
C LYS A 41 8.71 11.02 42.90
N TYR A 42 7.97 11.95 42.31
CA TYR A 42 8.33 13.38 42.24
C TYR A 42 7.29 14.28 42.91
N TRP A 43 6.00 13.95 42.78
CA TRP A 43 4.92 14.79 43.28
C TRP A 43 3.92 13.98 44.10
N ASN A 44 3.27 14.63 45.05
CA ASN A 44 2.12 14.07 45.75
C ASN A 44 0.84 14.47 45.03
N TYR A 45 -0.17 13.60 45.00
CA TYR A 45 -1.48 13.89 44.42
C TYR A 45 -2.53 12.88 44.91
N PRO A 46 -3.82 13.28 44.98
CA PRO A 46 -4.92 12.41 45.35
C PRO A 46 -5.01 11.16 44.45
N LYS A 47 -5.28 10.00 45.06
CA LYS A 47 -5.49 8.72 44.36
C LYS A 47 -6.98 8.48 44.11
N ASP A 48 -7.60 9.42 43.42
CA ASP A 48 -9.03 9.43 43.12
C ASP A 48 -9.28 9.85 41.66
N ASP A 49 -10.23 9.18 41.01
CA ASP A 49 -10.56 9.30 39.59
C ASP A 49 -11.84 10.13 39.32
N HIS A 50 -12.39 10.82 40.33
CA HIS A 50 -13.63 11.61 40.16
C HIS A 50 -13.44 12.82 39.22
N ALA A 51 -12.25 13.41 39.20
CA ALA A 51 -11.87 14.52 38.33
C ALA A 51 -10.41 14.36 37.85
N PRO A 52 -10.03 14.94 36.71
CA PRO A 52 -8.64 14.93 36.27
C PRO A 52 -7.79 15.85 37.15
N LEU A 53 -6.51 15.48 37.30
CA LEU A 53 -5.52 16.29 38.03
C LEU A 53 -4.83 17.31 37.12
N LEU A 54 -4.68 16.97 35.84
CA LEU A 54 -3.97 17.77 34.86
C LEU A 54 -4.40 17.39 33.44
N TRP A 55 -3.85 18.07 32.45
CA TRP A 55 -4.05 17.74 31.05
C TRP A 55 -2.75 17.29 30.38
N ALA A 56 -2.88 16.47 29.34
CA ALA A 56 -1.77 16.12 28.47
C ALA A 56 -2.06 16.58 27.04
N GLU A 57 -1.04 17.13 26.39
CA GLU A 57 -1.06 17.52 24.98
C GLU A 57 0.21 16.99 24.31
N ALA A 58 0.05 16.21 23.24
CA ALA A 58 1.15 15.44 22.67
C ALA A 58 1.93 14.66 23.75
N ASN A 59 3.13 15.10 24.09
CA ASN A 59 3.99 14.49 25.10
C ASN A 59 4.18 15.35 26.36
N ASN A 60 3.48 16.49 26.44
CA ASN A 60 3.59 17.46 27.53
C ASN A 60 2.47 17.24 28.55
N TYR A 61 2.79 17.44 29.83
CA TYR A 61 1.86 17.41 30.95
C TYR A 61 1.69 18.83 31.47
N ILE A 62 0.45 19.32 31.45
CA ILE A 62 0.09 20.70 31.73
C ILE A 62 -0.75 20.77 33.00
N TYR A 63 -0.26 21.52 33.97
CA TYR A 63 -0.89 21.75 35.26
C TYR A 63 -1.01 23.25 35.51
N LYS A 64 -2.24 23.74 35.73
CA LYS A 64 -2.55 25.18 35.96
C LYS A 64 -1.78 26.10 35.01
N GLY A 65 -2.00 25.93 33.70
CA GLY A 65 -1.36 26.76 32.66
C GLY A 65 0.08 26.37 32.27
N ARG A 66 0.81 25.63 33.11
CA ARG A 66 2.25 25.42 32.99
C ARG A 66 2.58 23.99 32.54
N THR A 67 3.56 23.84 31.65
CA THR A 67 4.09 22.50 31.31
C THR A 67 5.06 22.05 32.40
N ILE A 68 4.67 21.06 33.20
CA ILE A 68 5.43 20.60 34.37
C ILE A 68 6.25 19.32 34.11
N ALA A 69 5.91 18.55 33.07
CA ALA A 69 6.69 17.39 32.66
C ALA A 69 6.49 17.02 31.18
N LYS A 70 7.38 16.17 30.68
CA LYS A 70 7.32 15.56 29.36
C LYS A 70 7.61 14.06 29.45
N VAL A 71 7.00 13.28 28.56
CA VAL A 71 7.34 11.86 28.39
C VAL A 71 8.03 11.61 27.05
N THR A 72 9.01 10.72 27.03
CA THR A 72 9.80 10.40 25.83
C THR A 72 9.90 8.89 25.63
N GLY A 73 9.87 8.47 24.36
CA GLY A 73 10.01 7.07 23.98
C GLY A 73 8.93 6.15 24.57
N GLY A 74 9.38 4.95 24.98
CA GLY A 74 8.54 3.81 25.33
C GLY A 74 8.50 2.79 24.20
N ALA A 75 8.26 1.53 24.54
CA ALA A 75 8.09 0.41 23.62
C ALA A 75 7.23 -0.66 24.30
N LEU A 76 6.81 -1.71 23.59
CA LEU A 76 5.87 -2.72 24.11
C LEU A 76 6.21 -3.22 25.53
N TYR A 77 7.50 -3.47 25.81
CA TYR A 77 8.01 -3.92 27.11
C TYR A 77 8.92 -2.91 27.80
N THR A 78 8.96 -1.66 27.33
CA THR A 78 9.86 -0.63 27.84
C THR A 78 9.05 0.57 28.27
N PRO A 79 9.08 0.96 29.55
CA PRO A 79 8.35 2.13 30.02
C PRO A 79 8.88 3.40 29.33
N PRO A 80 7.99 4.37 29.03
CA PRO A 80 8.41 5.70 28.61
C PRO A 80 9.30 6.37 29.67
N GLY A 81 10.26 7.17 29.22
CA GLY A 81 11.03 8.05 30.10
C GLY A 81 10.22 9.25 30.55
N LEU A 82 10.38 9.65 31.81
CA LEU A 82 9.76 10.85 32.38
C LEU A 82 10.82 11.97 32.56
N VAL A 83 10.55 13.12 31.97
CA VAL A 83 11.35 14.34 32.10
C VAL A 83 10.55 15.35 32.93
N VAL A 84 10.93 15.53 34.18
CA VAL A 84 10.33 16.51 35.11
C VAL A 84 10.92 17.89 34.83
N LEU A 85 10.07 18.86 34.52
CA LEU A 85 10.46 20.25 34.23
C LEU A 85 10.24 21.17 35.43
N ASP A 86 9.18 20.93 36.19
CA ASP A 86 8.89 21.62 37.45
C ASP A 86 8.92 20.61 38.61
N LYS A 87 9.83 20.84 39.56
CA LYS A 87 10.01 19.94 40.72
C LYS A 87 9.08 20.28 41.88
N ASP A 88 8.51 21.49 41.90
CA ASP A 88 7.64 21.96 42.98
C ASP A 88 6.40 22.63 42.37
N PRO A 89 5.58 21.89 41.59
CA PRO A 89 4.43 22.44 40.89
C PRO A 89 3.38 23.03 41.85
N GLU A 90 3.31 22.48 43.06
CA GLU A 90 2.58 23.01 44.21
C GLU A 90 3.56 23.26 45.37
N PRO A 91 3.73 24.53 45.82
CA PRO A 91 4.79 24.90 46.75
C PRO A 91 4.79 24.09 48.06
N GLY A 92 5.99 23.65 48.45
CA GLY A 92 6.21 22.99 49.73
C GLY A 92 5.73 21.54 49.75
N GLY A 93 5.71 20.88 48.59
CA GLY A 93 5.33 19.46 48.49
C GLY A 93 3.85 19.18 48.72
N LYS A 94 2.99 20.19 48.57
CA LYS A 94 1.54 20.02 48.65
C LYS A 94 1.06 19.08 47.52
N PRO A 95 -0.04 18.34 47.74
CA PRO A 95 -0.61 17.53 46.68
C PRO A 95 -1.07 18.37 45.49
N LEU A 96 -0.94 17.86 44.26
CA LEU A 96 -1.60 18.45 43.10
C LEU A 96 -3.12 18.51 43.34
N GLU A 97 -3.73 19.59 42.88
CA GLU A 97 -5.16 19.83 42.98
C GLU A 97 -5.88 19.34 41.73
N PHE A 98 -7.16 19.03 41.88
CA PHE A 98 -8.01 18.68 40.74
C PHE A 98 -8.28 19.88 39.85
N VAL A 99 -8.52 19.60 38.57
CA VAL A 99 -9.13 20.56 37.65
C VAL A 99 -10.54 20.86 38.14
N ASP A 100 -10.91 22.14 38.22
CA ASP A 100 -12.28 22.59 38.47
C ASP A 100 -13.12 22.38 37.21
N VAL A 101 -13.57 21.15 37.01
CA VAL A 101 -14.34 20.73 35.83
C VAL A 101 -15.65 21.53 35.69
N PRO A 102 -16.48 21.73 36.73
CA PRO A 102 -17.69 22.54 36.60
C PRO A 102 -17.41 23.96 36.11
N HIS A 103 -16.44 24.66 36.71
CA HIS A 103 -16.12 26.02 36.32
C HIS A 103 -15.49 26.08 34.92
N MET A 104 -14.62 25.12 34.57
CA MET A 104 -14.08 24.98 33.21
C MET A 104 -15.20 24.79 32.18
N CYS A 105 -16.19 23.94 32.46
CA CYS A 105 -17.31 23.71 31.55
C CYS A 105 -18.17 24.97 31.40
N GLU A 106 -18.41 25.71 32.48
CA GLU A 106 -19.17 26.97 32.43
C GLU A 106 -18.45 28.03 31.58
N LYS A 107 -17.14 28.21 31.77
CA LYS A 107 -16.34 29.14 30.95
C LYS A 107 -16.38 28.81 29.45
N ASN A 108 -16.53 27.54 29.09
CA ASN A 108 -16.61 27.07 27.70
C ASN A 108 -18.05 26.97 27.16
N ARG A 109 -19.06 27.26 27.98
CA ARG A 109 -20.46 26.92 27.71
C ARG A 109 -20.98 27.48 26.39
N ALA A 110 -20.77 28.77 26.14
CA ALA A 110 -21.30 29.45 24.96
C ALA A 110 -20.77 28.86 23.64
N ILE A 111 -19.47 28.61 23.55
CA ILE A 111 -18.83 28.02 22.36
C ILE A 111 -19.31 26.57 22.16
N MET A 112 -19.36 25.79 23.23
CA MET A 112 -19.79 24.39 23.16
C MET A 112 -21.27 24.26 22.77
N GLU A 113 -22.16 25.11 23.30
CA GLU A 113 -23.58 25.10 22.96
C GLU A 113 -23.81 25.41 21.48
N ALA A 114 -23.12 26.42 20.94
CA ALA A 114 -23.18 26.74 19.52
C ALA A 114 -22.69 25.57 18.65
N LEU A 115 -21.53 24.98 18.98
CA LEU A 115 -20.97 23.84 18.25
C LEU A 115 -21.90 22.61 18.26
N VAL A 116 -22.46 22.28 19.42
CA VAL A 116 -23.40 21.17 19.57
C VAL A 116 -24.66 21.40 18.76
N GLN A 117 -25.26 22.59 18.86
CA GLN A 117 -26.48 22.94 18.11
C GLN A 117 -26.26 22.88 16.60
N GLU A 118 -25.16 23.44 16.10
CA GLU A 118 -24.79 23.38 14.68
C GLU A 118 -24.63 21.93 14.20
N THR A 119 -23.94 21.10 15.00
CA THR A 119 -23.70 19.70 14.64
C THR A 119 -25.00 18.88 14.64
N VAL A 120 -25.88 19.09 15.64
CA VAL A 120 -27.20 18.45 15.72
C VAL A 120 -28.05 18.84 14.50
N GLN A 121 -28.07 20.12 14.14
CA GLN A 121 -28.80 20.61 12.96
C GLN A 121 -28.26 19.98 11.68
N GLN A 122 -26.95 19.88 11.53
CA GLN A 122 -26.31 19.28 10.36
C GLN A 122 -26.63 17.79 10.21
N VAL A 123 -26.64 17.04 11.32
CA VAL A 123 -27.04 15.63 11.35
C VAL A 123 -28.50 15.47 10.94
N TYR A 124 -29.40 16.30 11.49
CA TYR A 124 -30.81 16.27 11.13
C TYR A 124 -31.05 16.59 9.64
N GLN A 125 -30.43 17.65 9.11
CA GLN A 125 -30.51 18.01 7.69
C GLN A 125 -29.99 16.89 6.78
N THR A 126 -28.92 16.21 7.21
CA THR A 126 -28.38 15.04 6.49
C THR A 126 -29.37 13.89 6.50
N TYR A 127 -29.95 13.56 7.65
CA TYR A 127 -30.99 12.54 7.72
C TYR A 127 -32.18 12.86 6.80
N GLU A 128 -32.73 14.07 6.88
CA GLU A 128 -33.86 14.51 6.05
C GLU A 128 -33.56 14.43 4.54
N SER A 129 -32.34 14.78 4.14
CA SER A 129 -31.91 14.76 2.73
C SER A 129 -31.75 13.33 2.18
N TYR A 130 -31.49 12.35 3.04
CA TYR A 130 -31.14 10.98 2.64
C TYR A 130 -32.17 9.93 3.05
N LYS A 131 -33.14 10.23 3.91
CA LYS A 131 -34.10 9.25 4.46
C LYS A 131 -34.91 8.49 3.41
N SER A 132 -35.11 9.06 2.24
CA SER A 132 -35.80 8.39 1.11
C SER A 132 -34.93 7.39 0.33
N ARG A 133 -33.61 7.38 0.55
CA ARG A 133 -32.63 6.57 -0.22
C ARG A 133 -31.87 5.56 0.64
N ILE A 134 -32.03 5.62 1.96
CA ILE A 134 -31.30 4.83 2.95
C ILE A 134 -32.27 3.88 3.62
N ASP A 135 -31.92 2.60 3.63
CA ASP A 135 -32.71 1.54 4.26
C ASP A 135 -32.49 1.47 5.77
N VAL A 136 -31.31 1.89 6.25
CA VAL A 136 -30.98 1.93 7.68
C VAL A 136 -29.98 3.03 7.99
N PHE A 137 -30.30 3.84 9.00
CA PHE A 137 -29.34 4.73 9.65
C PHE A 137 -28.82 4.06 10.90
N TYR A 138 -27.52 4.18 11.15
CA TYR A 138 -26.95 3.63 12.37
C TYR A 138 -25.71 4.38 12.85
N VAL A 139 -25.50 4.42 14.16
CA VAL A 139 -24.26 4.88 14.76
C VAL A 139 -23.28 3.72 14.82
N ALA A 140 -22.12 3.86 14.16
CA ALA A 140 -21.04 2.87 14.25
C ALA A 140 -20.27 3.08 15.56
N PHE A 141 -20.69 2.35 16.59
CA PHE A 141 -20.17 2.51 17.95
C PHE A 141 -18.89 1.71 18.17
N SER A 142 -17.93 2.27 18.91
CA SER A 142 -16.66 1.60 19.24
C SER A 142 -16.31 1.60 20.72
N GLY A 143 -17.15 2.17 21.59
CA GLY A 143 -16.84 2.34 23.01
C GLY A 143 -15.73 3.35 23.31
N GLY A 144 -15.29 4.12 22.31
CA GLY A 144 -14.32 5.21 22.49
C GLY A 144 -15.01 6.56 22.62
N LYS A 145 -14.27 7.55 23.13
CA LYS A 145 -14.76 8.93 23.38
C LYS A 145 -15.50 9.53 22.19
N ASP A 146 -14.94 9.35 21.00
CA ASP A 146 -15.45 9.95 19.76
C ASP A 146 -16.79 9.31 19.34
N SER A 147 -16.95 7.99 19.53
CA SER A 147 -18.20 7.29 19.23
C SER A 147 -19.29 7.54 20.27
N VAL A 148 -18.93 7.83 21.53
CA VAL A 148 -19.87 8.23 22.58
C VAL A 148 -20.45 9.61 22.27
N VAL A 149 -19.62 10.59 21.91
CA VAL A 149 -20.11 11.91 21.49
C VAL A 149 -20.94 11.82 20.21
N ALA A 150 -20.50 11.03 19.22
CA ALA A 150 -21.29 10.85 18.00
C ALA A 150 -22.68 10.26 18.27
N LEU A 151 -22.80 9.31 19.21
CA LEU A 151 -24.10 8.78 19.64
C LEU A 151 -24.95 9.85 20.32
N ASP A 152 -24.37 10.63 21.23
CA ASP A 152 -25.08 11.70 21.92
C ASP A 152 -25.58 12.80 20.96
N ILE A 153 -24.80 13.15 19.92
CA ILE A 153 -25.27 14.09 18.90
C ILE A 153 -26.42 13.50 18.07
N VAL A 154 -26.31 12.23 17.66
CA VAL A 154 -27.32 11.59 16.80
C VAL A 154 -28.63 11.36 17.55
N GLN A 155 -28.60 10.94 18.82
CA GLN A 155 -29.81 10.76 19.63
C GLN A 155 -30.54 12.09 19.90
N ARG A 156 -29.81 13.22 20.00
CA ARG A 156 -30.43 14.55 20.08
C ARG A 156 -31.05 15.00 18.75
N ALA A 157 -30.48 14.56 17.64
CA ALA A 157 -30.88 15.01 16.31
C ALA A 157 -32.05 14.21 15.72
N LEU A 158 -32.14 12.92 16.01
CA LEU A 158 -33.04 11.99 15.33
C LEU A 158 -33.98 11.28 16.32
N PRO A 159 -35.21 10.91 15.90
CA PRO A 159 -36.05 9.99 16.67
C PRO A 159 -35.31 8.68 16.96
N HIS A 160 -35.46 8.15 18.18
CA HIS A 160 -34.69 6.99 18.66
C HIS A 160 -34.94 5.72 17.83
N GLU A 161 -36.13 5.57 17.27
CA GLU A 161 -36.53 4.49 16.37
C GLU A 161 -36.03 4.67 14.92
N ALA A 162 -35.59 5.88 14.55
CA ALA A 162 -35.14 6.18 13.19
C ALA A 162 -33.71 5.70 12.90
N PHE A 163 -32.96 5.29 13.92
CA PHE A 163 -31.61 4.78 13.79
C PHE A 163 -31.35 3.59 14.73
N LYS A 164 -30.22 2.91 14.51
CA LYS A 164 -29.72 1.84 15.39
C LYS A 164 -28.32 2.18 15.89
N VAL A 165 -27.88 1.55 16.96
CA VAL A 165 -26.47 1.57 17.38
C VAL A 165 -25.85 0.24 17.03
N VAL A 166 -24.70 0.23 16.35
CA VAL A 166 -24.02 -1.00 15.94
C VAL A 166 -22.61 -1.01 16.51
N PHE A 167 -22.37 -1.87 17.50
CA PHE A 167 -21.05 -2.19 17.98
C PHE A 167 -20.43 -3.30 17.13
N GLY A 168 -19.30 -3.01 16.50
CA GLY A 168 -18.50 -4.01 15.79
C GLY A 168 -17.51 -4.63 16.75
N ASP A 169 -17.88 -5.74 17.37
CA ASP A 169 -17.06 -6.47 18.31
C ASP A 169 -15.97 -7.25 17.58
N THR A 170 -14.74 -6.75 17.70
CA THR A 170 -13.58 -7.38 17.08
C THR A 170 -13.02 -8.55 17.88
N GLY A 171 -13.49 -8.78 19.11
CA GLY A 171 -12.89 -9.70 20.07
C GLY A 171 -11.49 -9.29 20.57
N MET A 172 -10.99 -8.12 20.15
CA MET A 172 -9.64 -7.62 20.47
C MET A 172 -9.67 -6.31 21.26
N GLU A 173 -10.85 -5.80 21.63
CA GLU A 173 -10.99 -4.54 22.35
C GLU A 173 -10.47 -4.64 23.80
N PHE A 174 -10.12 -3.50 24.40
CA PHE A 174 -9.76 -3.47 25.82
C PHE A 174 -10.93 -3.93 26.71
N PRO A 175 -10.66 -4.57 27.87
CA PRO A 175 -11.68 -4.88 28.88
C PRO A 175 -12.59 -3.67 29.22
N ASP A 176 -12.01 -2.49 29.43
CA ASP A 176 -12.73 -1.24 29.72
C ASP A 176 -13.67 -0.79 28.58
N THR A 177 -13.38 -1.22 27.35
CA THR A 177 -14.26 -0.96 26.19
C THR A 177 -15.54 -1.79 26.28
N TYR A 178 -15.45 -3.05 26.72
CA TYR A 178 -16.63 -3.87 26.94
C TYR A 178 -17.48 -3.35 28.10
N GLU A 179 -16.86 -2.84 29.17
CA GLU A 179 -17.59 -2.15 30.25
C GLU A 179 -18.37 -0.94 29.73
N THR A 180 -17.69 -0.11 28.92
CA THR A 180 -18.31 1.06 28.28
C THR A 180 -19.48 0.65 27.38
N VAL A 181 -19.30 -0.38 26.56
CA VAL A 181 -20.33 -0.94 25.68
C VAL A 181 -21.52 -1.44 26.49
N ALA A 182 -21.29 -2.17 27.60
CA ALA A 182 -22.36 -2.66 28.46
C ALA A 182 -23.20 -1.52 29.06
N ARG A 183 -22.54 -0.47 29.55
CA ARG A 183 -23.22 0.72 30.10
C ARG A 183 -24.03 1.45 29.05
N VAL A 184 -23.46 1.68 27.87
CA VAL A 184 -24.16 2.36 26.77
C VAL A 184 -25.29 1.50 26.21
N LYS A 185 -25.14 0.18 26.14
CA LYS A 185 -26.20 -0.74 25.74
C LYS A 185 -27.38 -0.71 26.71
N ALA A 186 -27.12 -0.69 28.01
CA ALA A 186 -28.17 -0.53 29.02
C ALA A 186 -28.92 0.80 28.83
N TRP A 187 -28.19 1.90 28.70
CA TRP A 187 -28.77 3.22 28.43
C TRP A 187 -29.59 3.26 27.12
N CYS A 188 -29.08 2.65 26.03
CA CYS A 188 -29.82 2.54 24.77
C CYS A 188 -31.13 1.77 24.97
N THR A 189 -31.10 0.69 25.75
CA THR A 189 -32.30 -0.12 26.05
C THR A 189 -33.34 0.72 26.80
N ASP A 190 -32.91 1.44 27.84
CA ASP A 190 -33.78 2.33 28.63
C ASP A 190 -34.33 3.49 27.78
N SER A 191 -33.57 3.92 26.77
CA SER A 191 -33.94 4.99 25.84
C SER A 191 -34.71 4.49 24.61
N HIS A 192 -35.05 3.20 24.53
CA HIS A 192 -35.71 2.57 23.37
C HIS A 192 -34.94 2.71 22.04
N ILE A 193 -33.61 2.67 22.10
CA ILE A 193 -32.70 2.65 20.94
C ILE A 193 -32.19 1.22 20.73
N ASP A 194 -32.37 0.69 19.52
CA ASP A 194 -31.87 -0.65 19.17
C ASP A 194 -30.34 -0.70 19.18
N PHE A 195 -29.76 -1.45 20.12
CA PHE A 195 -28.32 -1.71 20.20
C PHE A 195 -27.97 -3.10 19.65
N LEU A 196 -27.21 -3.14 18.57
CA LEU A 196 -26.80 -4.34 17.84
C LEU A 196 -25.32 -4.62 18.05
N GLU A 197 -24.99 -5.89 18.29
CA GLU A 197 -23.62 -6.37 18.37
C GLU A 197 -23.30 -7.27 17.17
N ALA A 198 -22.29 -6.89 16.41
CA ALA A 198 -21.82 -7.63 15.24
C ALA A 198 -20.43 -8.19 15.53
N ARG A 199 -20.29 -9.52 15.48
CA ARG A 199 -19.02 -10.22 15.71
C ARG A 199 -18.71 -11.18 14.56
N SER A 200 -17.43 -11.28 14.20
CA SER A 200 -16.96 -12.32 13.28
C SER A 200 -17.13 -13.71 13.89
N TRP A 201 -17.37 -14.71 13.04
CA TRP A 201 -17.36 -16.10 13.49
C TRP A 201 -15.92 -16.62 13.73
N LEU A 202 -14.91 -15.98 13.14
CA LEU A 202 -13.50 -16.31 13.38
C LEU A 202 -13.07 -15.74 14.73
N ASN A 203 -12.47 -16.59 15.56
CA ASN A 203 -11.76 -16.11 16.75
C ASN A 203 -10.54 -15.27 16.32
N PRO A 204 -10.25 -14.14 17.00
CA PRO A 204 -9.10 -13.31 16.67
C PRO A 204 -7.76 -14.03 16.70
N LEU A 205 -7.48 -14.87 17.70
CA LEU A 205 -6.21 -15.60 17.80
C LEU A 205 -6.05 -16.57 16.63
N ASP A 206 -7.12 -17.27 16.26
CA ASP A 206 -7.11 -18.18 15.11
C ASP A 206 -6.88 -17.43 13.80
N SER A 207 -7.58 -16.31 13.60
CA SER A 207 -7.38 -15.49 12.42
C SER A 207 -5.96 -14.92 12.32
N TRP A 208 -5.30 -14.59 13.45
CA TRP A 208 -3.89 -14.19 13.45
C TRP A 208 -2.97 -15.34 13.04
N ARG A 209 -3.26 -16.58 13.47
CA ARG A 209 -2.53 -17.78 13.02
C ARG A 209 -2.80 -18.15 11.56
N MET A 210 -3.96 -17.77 11.01
CA MET A 210 -4.30 -18.02 9.61
C MET A 210 -3.75 -16.97 8.65
N PHE A 211 -3.79 -15.68 9.02
CA PHE A 211 -3.39 -14.57 8.15
C PHE A 211 -1.97 -14.07 8.43
N GLY A 212 -1.40 -14.40 9.59
CA GLY A 212 -0.28 -13.69 10.19
C GLY A 212 -0.72 -12.38 10.87
N PRO A 213 0.11 -11.84 11.79
CA PRO A 213 -0.20 -10.61 12.52
C PRO A 213 -0.55 -9.45 11.57
N PRO A 214 -1.60 -8.67 11.84
CA PRO A 214 -1.93 -7.51 11.01
C PRO A 214 -0.79 -6.50 11.03
N ALA A 215 -0.52 -5.89 9.87
CA ALA A 215 0.60 -4.96 9.68
C ALA A 215 0.09 -3.63 9.13
N SER A 216 0.93 -2.59 9.08
CA SER A 216 0.51 -1.24 8.70
C SER A 216 -0.09 -1.14 7.29
N VAL A 217 0.42 -1.94 6.34
CA VAL A 217 -0.07 -2.01 4.95
C VAL A 217 -1.04 -3.18 4.73
N THR A 218 -0.87 -4.28 5.47
CA THR A 218 -1.72 -5.48 5.37
C THR A 218 -2.68 -5.54 6.58
N ARG A 219 -3.66 -4.63 6.61
CA ARG A 219 -4.65 -4.48 7.71
C ARG A 219 -5.94 -5.24 7.46
N TRP A 220 -5.85 -6.56 7.38
CA TRP A 220 -7.01 -7.42 7.15
C TRP A 220 -8.00 -7.44 8.35
N CYS A 221 -7.53 -7.17 9.58
CA CYS A 221 -8.34 -7.33 10.79
C CYS A 221 -9.59 -6.42 10.83
N CYS A 222 -9.51 -5.16 10.37
CA CYS A 222 -10.68 -4.27 10.33
C CYS A 222 -11.74 -4.71 9.31
N SER A 223 -11.32 -5.38 8.23
CA SER A 223 -12.24 -5.97 7.25
C SER A 223 -12.96 -7.17 7.89
N VAL A 224 -12.18 -8.14 8.38
CA VAL A 224 -12.68 -9.43 8.89
C VAL A 224 -13.46 -9.30 10.20
N HIS A 225 -12.97 -8.53 11.16
CA HIS A 225 -13.51 -8.51 12.52
C HIS A 225 -14.43 -7.33 12.82
N LYS A 226 -14.49 -6.33 11.94
CA LYS A 226 -15.29 -5.12 12.18
C LYS A 226 -16.30 -4.87 11.08
N THR A 227 -15.84 -4.72 9.85
CA THR A 227 -16.68 -4.24 8.76
C THR A 227 -17.58 -5.33 8.19
N ALA A 228 -17.02 -6.50 7.85
CA ALA A 228 -17.79 -7.59 7.28
C ALA A 228 -18.92 -8.10 8.20
N PRO A 229 -18.68 -8.32 9.52
CA PRO A 229 -19.74 -8.76 10.43
C PRO A 229 -20.91 -7.77 10.52
N GLN A 230 -20.63 -6.47 10.55
CA GLN A 230 -21.67 -5.43 10.61
C GLN A 230 -22.57 -5.46 9.37
N ILE A 231 -21.98 -5.52 8.17
CA ILE A 231 -22.74 -5.57 6.91
C ILE A 231 -23.59 -6.84 6.83
N ILE A 232 -23.04 -7.98 7.25
CA ILE A 232 -23.75 -9.27 7.23
C ILE A 232 -24.91 -9.27 8.23
N LEU A 233 -24.71 -8.74 9.44
CA LEU A 233 -25.75 -8.60 10.44
C LEU A 233 -26.90 -7.71 9.93
N LEU A 234 -26.57 -6.53 9.39
CA LEU A 234 -27.59 -5.60 8.88
C LEU A 234 -28.39 -6.21 7.71
N ARG A 235 -27.74 -6.92 6.78
CA ARG A 235 -28.46 -7.67 5.71
C ARG A 235 -29.45 -8.68 6.28
N LYS A 236 -29.02 -9.44 7.30
CA LYS A 236 -29.85 -10.46 7.94
C LYS A 236 -31.07 -9.83 8.62
N LEU A 237 -30.86 -8.75 9.36
CA LEU A 237 -31.93 -8.06 10.10
C LEU A 237 -32.93 -7.38 9.16
N LEU A 238 -32.44 -6.69 8.12
CA LEU A 238 -33.30 -6.01 7.14
C LEU A 238 -33.95 -6.96 6.14
N LYS A 239 -33.55 -8.24 6.11
CA LYS A 239 -33.94 -9.23 5.09
C LYS A 239 -33.75 -8.71 3.66
N LYS A 240 -32.75 -7.86 3.45
CA LYS A 240 -32.45 -7.18 2.18
C LYS A 240 -30.98 -7.36 1.81
N ARG A 241 -30.72 -8.02 0.69
CA ARG A 241 -29.36 -8.41 0.26
C ARG A 241 -28.52 -7.21 -0.21
N ASP A 242 -29.15 -6.25 -0.86
CA ASP A 242 -28.57 -5.07 -1.50
C ASP A 242 -28.92 -3.77 -0.77
N PHE A 243 -29.07 -3.84 0.56
CA PHE A 243 -29.43 -2.68 1.37
C PHE A 243 -28.42 -1.53 1.24
N LYS A 244 -28.92 -0.30 1.35
CA LYS A 244 -28.12 0.93 1.46
C LYS A 244 -28.20 1.45 2.89
N GLY A 245 -27.11 1.36 3.63
CA GLY A 245 -26.99 1.93 4.96
C GLY A 245 -26.26 3.27 4.97
N MET A 246 -26.53 4.08 5.98
CA MET A 246 -25.70 5.24 6.34
C MET A 246 -25.20 5.09 7.78
N ALA A 247 -23.88 4.97 7.92
CA ALA A 247 -23.21 4.94 9.21
C ALA A 247 -22.88 6.36 9.67
N PHE A 248 -23.41 6.81 10.80
CA PHE A 248 -22.87 7.92 11.56
C PHE A 248 -21.61 7.45 12.29
N VAL A 249 -20.48 8.13 12.06
CA VAL A 249 -19.16 7.72 12.58
C VAL A 249 -18.48 8.86 13.33
N GLY A 250 -17.86 8.54 14.47
CA GLY A 250 -17.06 9.46 15.27
C GLY A 250 -15.66 9.72 14.70
N VAL A 251 -15.55 10.08 13.41
CA VAL A 251 -14.28 10.44 12.77
C VAL A 251 -14.06 11.94 12.88
N ARG A 252 -12.86 12.38 13.25
CA ARG A 252 -12.45 13.79 13.25
C ARG A 252 -11.38 14.05 12.19
N GLY A 253 -11.43 15.23 11.58
CA GLY A 253 -10.50 15.63 10.53
C GLY A 253 -9.08 15.87 11.04
N ASP A 254 -8.93 16.17 12.33
CA ASP A 254 -7.66 16.51 12.98
C ASP A 254 -6.83 15.33 13.46
N GLU A 255 -7.42 14.13 13.51
CA GLU A 255 -6.72 12.92 13.95
C GLU A 255 -5.51 12.58 13.07
N SER A 256 -5.51 13.00 11.79
CA SER A 256 -4.35 12.86 10.89
C SER A 256 -4.50 13.67 9.60
N LEU A 257 -3.37 13.95 8.93
CA LEU A 257 -3.33 14.55 7.58
C LEU A 257 -4.16 13.79 6.52
N ALA A 258 -4.38 12.49 6.71
CA ALA A 258 -5.21 11.70 5.80
C ALA A 258 -6.71 11.94 6.04
N ARG A 259 -7.11 12.12 7.30
CA ARG A 259 -8.51 12.37 7.70
C ARG A 259 -8.94 13.81 7.48
N SER A 260 -8.01 14.77 7.43
CA SER A 260 -8.33 16.16 7.11
C SER A 260 -8.88 16.36 5.70
N LYS A 261 -8.74 15.35 4.83
CA LYS A 261 -9.29 15.32 3.46
C LYS A 261 -10.65 14.63 3.38
N TYR A 262 -11.20 14.14 4.49
CA TYR A 262 -12.49 13.47 4.48
C TYR A 262 -13.61 14.49 4.30
N GLU A 263 -14.62 14.11 3.53
CA GLU A 263 -15.85 14.87 3.38
C GLU A 263 -16.83 14.51 4.51
N TYR A 264 -17.80 15.38 4.78
CA TYR A 264 -18.82 15.10 5.80
C TYR A 264 -19.62 13.84 5.47
N ILE A 265 -19.97 13.65 4.19
CA ILE A 265 -20.64 12.45 3.68
C ILE A 265 -19.73 11.78 2.65
N THR A 266 -19.57 10.45 2.74
CA THR A 266 -18.83 9.67 1.76
C THR A 266 -19.65 8.47 1.31
N LEU A 267 -19.82 8.30 0.00
CA LEU A 267 -20.38 7.08 -0.59
C LEU A 267 -19.26 6.13 -1.00
N GLY A 268 -19.37 4.86 -0.61
CA GLY A 268 -18.46 3.83 -1.11
C GLY A 268 -17.08 3.83 -0.46
N GLY A 269 -16.88 4.55 0.65
CA GLY A 269 -15.58 4.71 1.31
C GLY A 269 -15.00 3.39 1.83
N LYS A 270 -15.59 2.82 2.88
CA LYS A 270 -15.16 1.50 3.42
C LYS A 270 -15.76 0.33 2.64
N HIS A 271 -17.02 0.48 2.23
CA HIS A 271 -17.77 -0.55 1.54
C HIS A 271 -18.55 0.07 0.39
N LYS A 272 -18.46 -0.53 -0.81
CA LYS A 272 -19.10 0.01 -2.02
C LYS A 272 -20.62 -0.04 -1.86
N GLY A 273 -21.27 1.11 -2.03
CA GLY A 273 -22.73 1.25 -1.92
C GLY A 273 -23.22 1.61 -0.51
N GLN A 274 -22.33 1.77 0.47
CA GLN A 274 -22.67 2.23 1.82
C GLN A 274 -22.25 3.69 2.00
N TYR A 275 -23.08 4.45 2.71
CA TYR A 275 -22.81 5.83 3.09
C TYR A 275 -22.16 5.90 4.47
N SER A 276 -21.29 6.89 4.66
CA SER A 276 -20.73 7.26 5.95
C SER A 276 -20.94 8.75 6.17
N CYS A 277 -21.43 9.13 7.34
CA CYS A 277 -21.57 10.51 7.81
C CYS A 277 -20.59 10.72 8.96
N ASN A 278 -19.55 11.53 8.76
CA ASN A 278 -18.52 11.83 9.75
C ASN A 278 -19.06 12.87 10.75
N THR A 279 -19.86 12.43 11.73
CA THR A 279 -20.71 13.26 12.59
C THR A 279 -19.97 14.43 13.24
N ILE A 280 -18.75 14.18 13.72
CA ILE A 280 -17.94 15.15 14.46
C ILE A 280 -16.66 15.54 13.68
N LEU A 281 -16.73 15.54 12.35
CA LEU A 281 -15.56 15.78 11.47
C LEU A 281 -14.79 17.06 11.83
N HIS A 282 -15.50 18.10 12.25
CA HIS A 282 -14.94 19.42 12.54
C HIS A 282 -14.68 19.69 14.03
N TRP A 283 -14.81 18.65 14.86
CA TRP A 283 -14.48 18.67 16.28
C TRP A 283 -13.02 18.25 16.49
N SER A 284 -12.45 18.69 17.60
CA SER A 284 -11.13 18.39 18.13
C SER A 284 -11.26 17.57 19.41
N SER A 285 -10.14 17.01 19.88
CA SER A 285 -10.12 16.26 21.15
C SER A 285 -10.52 17.15 22.33
N ALA A 286 -10.21 18.46 22.30
CA ALA A 286 -10.62 19.41 23.35
C ALA A 286 -12.15 19.49 23.46
N GLU A 287 -12.81 19.77 22.33
CA GLU A 287 -14.27 19.89 22.24
C GLU A 287 -14.95 18.55 22.64
N VAL A 288 -14.39 17.41 22.21
CA VAL A 288 -14.90 16.08 22.58
C VAL A 288 -14.84 15.84 24.09
N PHE A 289 -13.70 16.10 24.75
CA PHE A 289 -13.60 15.89 26.19
C PHE A 289 -14.43 16.89 26.99
N LEU A 290 -14.48 18.16 26.57
CA LEU A 290 -15.36 19.15 27.20
C LEU A 290 -16.83 18.71 27.13
N HIS A 291 -17.29 18.19 26.00
CA HIS A 291 -18.65 17.69 25.84
C HIS A 291 -18.94 16.50 26.75
N ILE A 292 -18.02 15.53 26.81
CA ILE A 292 -18.15 14.36 27.70
C ILE A 292 -18.25 14.80 29.16
N LEU A 293 -17.42 15.75 29.59
CA LEU A 293 -17.39 16.23 30.96
C LEU A 293 -18.64 17.06 31.30
N LYS A 294 -19.07 17.96 30.40
CA LYS A 294 -20.26 18.80 30.57
C LYS A 294 -21.54 17.99 30.66
N GLU A 295 -21.72 17.03 29.76
CA GLU A 295 -22.95 16.22 29.65
C GLU A 295 -22.88 14.92 30.48
N HIS A 296 -21.82 14.74 31.27
CA HIS A 296 -21.58 13.55 32.10
C HIS A 296 -21.69 12.23 31.33
N LEU A 297 -21.20 12.21 30.08
CA LEU A 297 -21.26 11.02 29.22
C LEU A 297 -20.33 9.92 29.74
N VAL A 298 -20.62 8.67 29.37
CA VAL A 298 -19.78 7.52 29.73
C VAL A 298 -18.38 7.68 29.13
N LEU A 299 -17.39 7.88 30.00
CA LEU A 299 -15.97 7.89 29.63
C LEU A 299 -15.36 6.51 29.85
N ASN A 300 -14.78 5.94 28.80
CA ASN A 300 -14.07 4.66 28.87
C ASN A 300 -12.84 4.77 29.79
N SER A 301 -12.74 3.86 30.77
CA SER A 301 -11.69 3.86 31.80
C SER A 301 -10.27 3.77 31.23
N ALA A 302 -10.08 3.23 30.02
CA ALA A 302 -8.79 3.20 29.34
C ALA A 302 -8.16 4.60 29.18
N TYR A 303 -8.98 5.65 29.02
CA TYR A 303 -8.49 7.03 28.94
C TYR A 303 -7.92 7.53 30.27
N LYS A 304 -8.46 7.06 31.41
CA LYS A 304 -7.93 7.36 32.76
C LYS A 304 -6.61 6.63 33.04
N LEU A 305 -6.40 5.50 32.36
CA LEU A 305 -5.13 4.77 32.36
C LEU A 305 -4.09 5.38 31.40
N GLY A 306 -4.40 6.48 30.71
CA GLY A 306 -3.47 7.22 29.85
C GLY A 306 -3.47 6.82 28.38
N ASN A 307 -4.39 5.95 27.95
CA ASN A 307 -4.56 5.61 26.54
C ASN A 307 -5.13 6.79 25.75
N ARG A 308 -4.52 7.08 24.60
CA ARG A 308 -4.99 8.15 23.69
C ARG A 308 -6.24 7.75 22.89
N ARG A 309 -6.43 6.45 22.70
CA ARG A 309 -7.58 5.87 21.99
C ARG A 309 -7.96 4.55 22.65
N ALA A 310 -9.25 4.35 22.88
CA ALA A 310 -9.80 3.02 23.17
C ALA A 310 -9.88 2.22 21.85
N GLY A 311 -9.33 1.02 21.82
CA GLY A 311 -9.33 0.17 20.64
C GLY A 311 -8.72 -1.19 20.91
N CYS A 312 -8.07 -1.77 19.89
CA CYS A 312 -7.55 -3.13 19.99
C CYS A 312 -6.28 -3.23 20.85
N LEU A 313 -6.16 -4.33 21.61
CA LEU A 313 -5.03 -4.70 22.47
C LEU A 313 -3.67 -4.54 21.77
N ILE A 314 -3.48 -5.20 20.62
CA ILE A 314 -2.30 -5.07 19.77
C ILE A 314 -2.71 -4.56 18.39
N CYS A 315 -2.39 -3.30 18.09
CA CYS A 315 -2.75 -2.65 16.82
C CYS A 315 -1.49 -2.21 16.05
N PRO A 316 -1.35 -2.55 14.75
CA PRO A 316 -0.19 -2.10 13.96
C PRO A 316 -0.17 -0.59 13.69
N ARG A 317 -1.18 0.16 14.14
CA ARG A 317 -1.27 1.62 14.07
C ARG A 317 -1.14 2.29 15.45
N ALA A 318 -0.87 1.52 16.51
CA ALA A 318 -0.51 2.06 17.80
C ALA A 318 0.91 2.63 17.77
N SER A 319 1.09 3.78 18.43
CA SER A 319 2.42 4.33 18.71
C SER A 319 3.09 3.50 19.79
N GLU A 320 4.41 3.52 19.87
CA GLU A 320 5.19 2.73 20.84
C GLU A 320 4.76 2.98 22.29
N ARG A 321 4.54 4.25 22.67
CA ARG A 321 3.93 4.59 23.97
C ARG A 321 2.58 3.92 24.19
N SER A 322 1.70 3.91 23.19
CA SER A 322 0.38 3.30 23.35
C SER A 322 0.49 1.78 23.51
N GLU A 323 1.49 1.15 22.90
CA GLU A 323 1.73 -0.28 23.06
C GLU A 323 2.19 -0.62 24.47
N PHE A 324 3.09 0.19 25.04
CA PHE A 324 3.45 0.07 26.45
C PHE A 324 2.22 0.19 27.33
N MET A 325 1.42 1.26 27.18
CA MET A 325 0.23 1.47 28.01
C MET A 325 -0.75 0.30 27.89
N ASN A 326 -1.04 -0.15 26.66
CA ASN A 326 -1.94 -1.28 26.42
C ASN A 326 -1.44 -2.57 27.09
N HIS A 327 -0.16 -2.91 26.90
CA HIS A 327 0.41 -4.14 27.44
C HIS A 327 0.51 -4.09 28.96
N HIS A 328 0.96 -2.96 29.51
CA HIS A 328 1.06 -2.75 30.95
C HIS A 328 -0.30 -2.83 31.64
N CYS A 329 -1.35 -2.25 31.04
CA CYS A 329 -2.70 -2.24 31.62
C CYS A 329 -3.44 -3.57 31.43
N TYR A 330 -3.18 -4.29 30.33
CA TYR A 330 -3.94 -5.49 29.94
C TYR A 330 -3.02 -6.64 29.50
N PRO A 331 -2.05 -7.06 30.35
CA PRO A 331 -1.02 -8.02 29.93
C PRO A 331 -1.61 -9.39 29.58
N GLU A 332 -2.58 -9.87 30.35
CA GLU A 332 -3.21 -11.18 30.16
C GLU A 332 -3.93 -11.31 28.81
N GLN A 333 -4.57 -10.22 28.36
CA GLN A 333 -5.30 -10.18 27.10
C GLN A 333 -4.38 -9.86 25.91
N ALA A 334 -3.34 -9.06 26.12
CA ALA A 334 -2.42 -8.63 25.06
C ALA A 334 -1.37 -9.68 24.72
N GLU A 335 -0.78 -10.35 25.72
CA GLU A 335 0.34 -11.29 25.54
C GLU A 335 0.04 -12.48 24.60
N PRO A 336 -1.17 -13.06 24.57
CA PRO A 336 -1.51 -14.10 23.59
C PRO A 336 -1.30 -13.68 22.13
N PHE A 337 -1.56 -12.41 21.79
CA PHE A 337 -1.31 -11.90 20.44
C PHE A 337 0.18 -11.73 20.16
N VAL A 338 0.95 -11.28 21.16
CA VAL A 338 2.41 -11.15 21.04
C VAL A 338 3.07 -12.51 20.88
N ASN A 339 2.57 -13.54 21.58
CA ASN A 339 3.02 -14.91 21.42
C ASN A 339 2.78 -15.46 20.02
N ILE A 340 1.68 -15.10 19.36
CA ILE A 340 1.47 -15.47 17.95
C ILE A 340 2.52 -14.80 17.04
N ILE A 341 2.94 -13.57 17.33
CA ILE A 341 4.03 -12.92 16.58
C ILE A 341 5.32 -13.74 16.73
N ARG A 342 5.66 -14.19 17.94
CA ARG A 342 6.81 -15.11 18.17
C ARG A 342 6.66 -16.40 17.38
N GLU A 343 5.48 -17.02 17.44
CA GLU A 343 5.17 -18.30 16.79
C GLU A 343 5.39 -18.23 15.27
N VAL A 344 4.85 -17.19 14.62
CA VAL A 344 4.87 -17.07 13.15
C VAL A 344 6.17 -16.52 12.59
N TYR A 345 7.01 -15.87 13.40
CA TYR A 345 8.33 -15.34 13.02
C TYR A 345 9.52 -16.19 13.47
N LYS A 346 9.28 -17.30 14.17
CA LYS A 346 10.36 -18.13 14.77
C LYS A 346 11.47 -18.55 13.80
N ASN A 347 11.18 -18.70 12.51
CA ASN A 347 12.17 -19.10 11.49
C ASN A 347 12.90 -17.91 10.83
N ALA A 348 12.49 -16.67 11.12
CA ALA A 348 13.08 -15.46 10.54
C ALA A 348 14.30 -14.94 11.32
N PHE A 349 14.55 -15.47 12.51
CA PHE A 349 15.61 -15.03 13.40
C PHE A 349 16.46 -16.21 13.87
N THR A 350 17.77 -15.99 13.98
CA THR A 350 18.73 -17.00 14.45
C THR A 350 18.91 -17.01 15.96
N SER A 351 18.52 -15.93 16.65
CA SER A 351 18.56 -15.81 18.11
C SER A 351 17.25 -15.31 18.69
N LYS A 352 16.95 -15.74 19.92
CA LYS A 352 15.77 -15.28 20.66
C LYS A 352 15.83 -13.78 20.95
N ASP A 353 17.00 -13.24 21.29
CA ASP A 353 17.17 -11.83 21.63
C ASP A 353 16.87 -10.91 20.44
N ALA A 354 17.29 -11.29 19.22
CA ALA A 354 16.98 -10.52 18.02
C ALA A 354 15.47 -10.51 17.71
N MET A 355 14.78 -11.62 17.96
CA MET A 355 13.32 -11.69 17.80
C MET A 355 12.59 -10.83 18.84
N GLU A 356 13.01 -10.87 20.10
CA GLU A 356 12.41 -10.03 21.15
C GLU A 356 12.67 -8.55 20.90
N GLU A 357 13.85 -8.16 20.40
CA GLU A 357 14.13 -6.80 19.97
C GLU A 357 13.24 -6.37 18.80
N PHE A 358 13.07 -7.24 17.80
CA PHE A 358 12.16 -7.00 16.68
C PHE A 358 10.72 -6.78 17.14
N ILE A 359 10.23 -7.58 18.10
CA ILE A 359 8.90 -7.43 18.69
C ILE A 359 8.82 -6.16 19.52
N ARG A 360 9.76 -5.93 20.44
CA ARG A 360 9.78 -4.72 21.28
C ARG A 360 9.68 -3.45 20.44
N ASN A 361 10.38 -3.39 19.31
CA ASN A 361 10.41 -2.24 18.41
C ASN A 361 9.27 -2.23 17.37
N GLY A 362 8.29 -3.14 17.46
CA GLY A 362 7.15 -3.19 16.55
C GLY A 362 7.49 -3.58 15.11
N GLY A 363 8.56 -4.32 14.88
CA GLY A 363 9.10 -4.62 13.54
C GLY A 363 8.12 -5.36 12.62
N TRP A 364 7.23 -6.21 13.17
CA TRP A 364 6.22 -6.93 12.38
C TRP A 364 5.23 -5.98 11.69
N LYS A 365 5.06 -4.76 12.21
CA LYS A 365 4.14 -3.76 11.63
C LYS A 365 4.57 -3.33 10.24
N ALA A 366 5.86 -3.46 9.89
CA ALA A 366 6.39 -3.12 8.58
C ALA A 366 6.16 -4.20 7.51
N ARG A 367 5.65 -5.38 7.92
CA ARG A 367 5.38 -6.51 7.04
C ARG A 367 4.46 -6.13 5.87
N LYS A 368 4.82 -6.59 4.68
CA LYS A 368 4.06 -6.37 3.43
C LYS A 368 3.49 -7.64 2.82
N ASN A 369 4.09 -8.78 3.14
CA ASN A 369 3.83 -10.08 2.50
C ASN A 369 4.20 -11.22 3.47
N GLY A 370 4.26 -12.46 2.99
CA GLY A 370 4.54 -13.65 3.81
C GLY A 370 6.02 -14.08 3.85
N ARG A 371 6.97 -13.24 3.41
CA ARG A 371 8.40 -13.60 3.31
C ARG A 371 8.97 -14.16 4.62
N ASP A 372 8.76 -13.40 5.69
CA ASP A 372 9.36 -13.67 7.01
C ASP A 372 8.44 -14.54 7.91
N LEU A 373 7.33 -15.04 7.36
CA LEU A 373 6.36 -15.86 8.10
C LEU A 373 6.58 -17.35 7.83
N THR A 374 6.32 -18.16 8.85
CA THR A 374 6.25 -19.63 8.73
C THR A 374 5.03 -20.10 7.93
N LEU A 375 3.99 -19.27 7.82
CA LEU A 375 2.76 -19.55 7.09
C LEU A 375 2.99 -19.54 5.57
N LYS A 376 2.43 -20.52 4.86
CA LYS A 376 2.51 -20.64 3.39
C LYS A 376 1.12 -20.85 2.79
N VAL A 377 0.98 -20.46 1.51
CA VAL A 377 -0.23 -20.70 0.72
C VAL A 377 0.14 -21.67 -0.39
N GLY A 378 -0.70 -22.69 -0.61
CA GLY A 378 -0.55 -23.63 -1.72
C GLY A 378 -0.98 -23.03 -3.06
N TYR A 379 -0.41 -21.89 -3.44
CA TYR A 379 -0.65 -21.23 -4.72
C TYR A 379 0.67 -20.74 -5.30
N SER A 380 0.92 -21.08 -6.56
CA SER A 380 2.01 -20.54 -7.38
C SER A 380 1.49 -20.17 -8.77
N GLU A 381 2.16 -19.21 -9.40
CA GLU A 381 1.89 -18.86 -10.80
C GLU A 381 3.23 -18.55 -11.51
N SER A 382 3.34 -18.97 -12.76
CA SER A 382 4.52 -18.78 -13.62
C SER A 382 4.09 -18.55 -15.07
N VAL A 383 5.04 -18.17 -15.91
CA VAL A 383 4.85 -18.03 -17.36
C VAL A 383 5.79 -19.00 -18.06
N THR A 384 5.29 -19.76 -19.03
CA THR A 384 6.12 -20.70 -19.82
C THR A 384 6.98 -19.95 -20.83
N LYS A 385 7.95 -20.64 -21.43
CA LYS A 385 8.75 -20.09 -22.55
C LYS A 385 7.88 -19.64 -23.73
N GLU A 386 6.76 -20.31 -23.97
CA GLU A 386 5.78 -20.00 -25.00
C GLU A 386 4.90 -18.77 -24.64
N GLY A 387 5.02 -18.27 -23.41
CA GLY A 387 4.25 -17.13 -22.88
C GLY A 387 2.89 -17.51 -22.30
N ASP A 388 2.64 -18.80 -22.07
CA ASP A 388 1.41 -19.27 -21.44
C ASP A 388 1.46 -19.05 -19.93
N THR A 389 0.35 -18.65 -19.33
CA THR A 389 0.23 -18.53 -17.87
C THR A 389 -0.07 -19.91 -17.28
N LEU A 390 0.73 -20.32 -16.31
CA LEU A 390 0.48 -21.50 -15.48
C LEU A 390 0.10 -21.07 -14.06
N ILE A 391 -0.95 -21.66 -13.52
CA ILE A 391 -1.34 -21.53 -12.11
C ILE A 391 -1.36 -22.92 -11.52
N GLU A 392 -0.77 -23.05 -10.34
CA GLU A 392 -0.76 -24.29 -9.58
C GLU A 392 -1.35 -24.04 -8.19
N VAL A 393 -2.33 -24.86 -7.82
CA VAL A 393 -2.93 -24.87 -6.49
C VAL A 393 -2.65 -26.23 -5.85
N ASN A 394 -2.01 -26.21 -4.70
CA ASN A 394 -1.74 -27.38 -3.88
C ASN A 394 -2.62 -27.34 -2.63
N HIS A 395 -3.25 -28.44 -2.28
CA HIS A 395 -4.20 -28.57 -1.17
C HIS A 395 -5.32 -27.51 -1.23
N PRO A 396 -6.16 -27.50 -2.29
CA PRO A 396 -7.25 -26.54 -2.41
C PRO A 396 -8.20 -26.64 -1.20
N ARG A 397 -8.52 -25.49 -0.59
CA ARG A 397 -9.38 -25.39 0.59
C ARG A 397 -10.86 -25.28 0.25
N THR A 398 -11.15 -24.73 -0.93
CA THR A 398 -12.52 -24.56 -1.44
C THR A 398 -12.58 -24.90 -2.92
N ASP A 399 -13.75 -25.32 -3.37
CA ASP A 399 -13.99 -25.65 -4.78
C ASP A 399 -13.86 -24.42 -5.68
N TRP A 400 -12.95 -24.48 -6.67
CA TRP A 400 -12.74 -23.43 -7.65
C TRP A 400 -13.95 -23.24 -8.57
N LYS A 401 -14.76 -24.28 -8.80
CA LYS A 401 -15.99 -24.23 -9.62
C LYS A 401 -17.08 -23.40 -8.97
N ALA A 402 -17.07 -23.27 -7.64
CA ALA A 402 -17.95 -22.30 -6.98
C ALA A 402 -17.44 -20.86 -7.21
N TRP A 403 -16.13 -20.65 -7.15
CA TRP A 403 -15.51 -19.33 -7.34
C TRP A 403 -15.58 -18.81 -8.77
N ILE A 404 -15.45 -19.67 -9.79
CA ILE A 404 -15.47 -19.25 -11.20
C ILE A 404 -16.79 -18.56 -11.58
N ASN A 405 -17.90 -18.95 -10.95
CA ASN A 405 -19.22 -18.32 -11.08
C ASN A 405 -19.25 -16.85 -10.62
N THR A 406 -18.22 -16.35 -9.94
CA THR A 406 -18.14 -14.93 -9.56
C THR A 406 -17.64 -14.03 -10.70
N ILE A 407 -17.06 -14.62 -11.75
CA ILE A 407 -16.39 -13.89 -12.83
C ILE A 407 -17.00 -14.17 -14.21
N GLY A 408 -17.76 -15.27 -14.38
CA GLY A 408 -18.45 -15.56 -15.63
C GLY A 408 -19.28 -16.84 -15.56
N VAL A 409 -19.77 -17.28 -16.71
CA VAL A 409 -20.55 -18.52 -16.88
C VAL A 409 -19.76 -19.51 -17.70
N LEU A 410 -19.55 -20.72 -17.18
CA LEU A 410 -18.94 -21.81 -17.95
C LEU A 410 -19.93 -22.35 -18.99
N SER A 411 -19.46 -22.49 -20.23
CA SER A 411 -20.25 -23.03 -21.35
C SER A 411 -20.15 -24.56 -21.45
N ASN A 412 -19.18 -25.16 -20.77
CA ASN A 412 -18.95 -26.61 -20.75
C ASN A 412 -18.43 -27.07 -19.38
N ASN A 413 -18.44 -28.39 -19.16
CA ASN A 413 -18.13 -29.01 -17.86
C ASN A 413 -16.82 -29.82 -17.86
N GLN A 414 -16.02 -29.76 -18.93
CA GLN A 414 -14.78 -30.52 -19.08
C GLN A 414 -13.67 -29.62 -19.64
N SER A 415 -12.41 -29.93 -19.30
CA SER A 415 -11.24 -29.23 -19.83
C SER A 415 -11.00 -29.59 -21.31
N PRO A 416 -10.67 -28.62 -22.20
CA PRO A 416 -10.53 -27.18 -21.93
C PRO A 416 -11.88 -26.51 -21.63
N PHE A 417 -11.92 -25.71 -20.57
CA PHE A 417 -13.09 -24.94 -20.18
C PHE A 417 -13.24 -23.69 -21.04
N ILE A 418 -14.49 -23.38 -21.42
CA ILE A 418 -14.87 -22.16 -22.12
C ILE A 418 -15.75 -21.34 -21.19
N ILE A 419 -15.36 -20.09 -20.92
CA ILE A 419 -16.09 -19.17 -20.06
C ILE A 419 -16.57 -17.95 -20.83
N GLN A 420 -17.83 -17.58 -20.62
CA GLN A 420 -18.37 -16.30 -21.04
C GLN A 420 -18.03 -15.24 -19.98
N HIS A 421 -17.08 -14.36 -20.28
CA HIS A 421 -16.62 -13.26 -19.42
C HIS A 421 -16.78 -11.93 -20.14
N HIS A 422 -17.58 -11.01 -19.58
CA HIS A 422 -17.84 -9.68 -20.15
C HIS A 422 -18.16 -9.68 -21.66
N GLY A 423 -18.93 -10.68 -22.11
CA GLY A 423 -19.35 -10.82 -23.51
C GLY A 423 -18.35 -11.55 -24.43
N ARG A 424 -17.20 -11.99 -23.92
CA ARG A 424 -16.20 -12.76 -24.67
C ARG A 424 -16.21 -14.23 -24.26
N LEU A 425 -15.89 -15.11 -25.19
CA LEU A 425 -15.66 -16.54 -24.94
C LEU A 425 -14.16 -16.78 -24.82
N LEU A 426 -13.70 -17.16 -23.63
CA LEU A 426 -12.28 -17.35 -23.35
C LEU A 426 -12.04 -18.80 -22.90
N ALA A 427 -10.95 -19.40 -23.35
CA ALA A 427 -10.62 -20.79 -23.05
C ALA A 427 -9.46 -20.91 -22.04
N PHE A 428 -9.54 -21.90 -21.16
CA PHE A 428 -8.46 -22.27 -20.24
C PHE A 428 -8.52 -23.77 -19.94
N GLU A 429 -7.36 -24.37 -19.69
CA GLU A 429 -7.25 -25.80 -19.39
C GLU A 429 -7.11 -25.97 -17.87
N VAL A 430 -7.78 -26.98 -17.31
CA VAL A 430 -7.63 -27.38 -15.91
C VAL A 430 -7.39 -28.88 -15.83
N GLU A 431 -6.38 -29.28 -15.07
CA GLU A 431 -6.11 -30.67 -14.68
C GLU A 431 -6.24 -30.78 -13.15
N GLU A 432 -7.10 -31.68 -12.70
CA GLU A 432 -7.35 -31.93 -11.27
C GLU A 432 -6.81 -33.32 -10.90
N ALA A 433 -5.90 -33.38 -9.91
CA ALA A 433 -5.44 -34.59 -9.25
C ALA A 433 -5.67 -34.44 -7.73
N ASP A 434 -5.73 -35.54 -6.99
CA ASP A 434 -6.28 -35.68 -5.61
C ASP A 434 -6.03 -34.53 -4.60
N GLN A 435 -4.95 -33.75 -4.74
CA GLN A 435 -4.68 -32.53 -3.96
C GLN A 435 -4.00 -31.39 -4.77
N ARG A 436 -4.09 -31.42 -6.10
CA ARG A 436 -3.39 -30.50 -7.00
C ARG A 436 -4.31 -30.06 -8.13
N ILE A 437 -4.33 -28.76 -8.41
CA ILE A 437 -5.00 -28.20 -9.58
C ILE A 437 -3.95 -27.48 -10.41
N LEU A 438 -3.81 -27.89 -11.67
CA LEU A 438 -3.01 -27.19 -12.66
C LEU A 438 -3.92 -26.48 -13.63
N VAL A 439 -3.64 -25.21 -13.88
CA VAL A 439 -4.41 -24.37 -14.80
C VAL A 439 -3.47 -23.78 -15.82
N LYS A 440 -3.81 -23.91 -17.10
CA LYS A 440 -3.05 -23.34 -18.21
C LYS A 440 -3.92 -22.37 -19.00
N VAL A 441 -3.39 -21.17 -19.24
CA VAL A 441 -4.01 -20.14 -20.09
C VAL A 441 -3.04 -19.78 -21.20
N LYS A 442 -3.47 -19.93 -22.45
CA LYS A 442 -2.64 -19.64 -23.62
C LYS A 442 -2.29 -18.14 -23.71
N LYS A 443 -1.10 -17.81 -24.20
CA LYS A 443 -0.66 -16.43 -24.46
C LYS A 443 -1.67 -15.61 -25.27
N SER A 444 -2.32 -16.24 -26.25
CA SER A 444 -3.36 -15.60 -27.08
C SER A 444 -4.57 -15.15 -26.25
N VAL A 445 -5.04 -15.99 -25.33
CA VAL A 445 -6.14 -15.68 -24.41
C VAL A 445 -5.72 -14.59 -23.43
N ALA A 446 -4.48 -14.62 -22.95
CA ALA A 446 -3.95 -13.56 -22.08
C ALA A 446 -3.87 -12.19 -22.79
N LYS A 447 -3.52 -12.17 -24.09
CA LYS A 447 -3.54 -10.97 -24.93
C LYS A 447 -4.97 -10.43 -25.15
N GLU A 448 -5.93 -11.31 -25.42
CA GLU A 448 -7.32 -10.92 -25.69
C GLU A 448 -8.12 -10.54 -24.42
N GLY A 449 -7.88 -11.24 -23.32
CA GLY A 449 -8.67 -11.17 -22.08
C GLY A 449 -7.82 -10.97 -20.84
N GLY A 450 -6.95 -9.97 -20.81
CA GLY A 450 -6.06 -9.72 -19.67
C GLY A 450 -6.79 -9.54 -18.33
N ASP A 451 -7.97 -8.91 -18.32
CA ASP A 451 -8.82 -8.78 -17.13
C ASP A 451 -9.38 -10.12 -16.66
N PHE A 452 -9.80 -10.99 -17.59
CA PHE A 452 -10.18 -12.37 -17.30
C PHE A 452 -9.04 -13.11 -16.59
N VAL A 453 -7.81 -13.07 -17.13
CA VAL A 453 -6.65 -13.75 -16.52
C VAL A 453 -6.39 -13.24 -15.11
N LYS A 454 -6.50 -11.93 -14.88
CA LYS A 454 -6.40 -11.34 -13.53
C LYS A 454 -7.45 -11.93 -12.57
N TYR A 455 -8.70 -12.02 -12.99
CA TYR A 455 -9.77 -12.56 -12.15
C TYR A 455 -9.70 -14.09 -12.00
N LEU A 456 -9.22 -14.80 -13.01
CA LEU A 456 -8.95 -16.24 -12.95
C LEU A 456 -7.87 -16.54 -11.91
N LYS A 457 -6.75 -15.79 -11.92
CA LYS A 457 -5.74 -15.84 -10.85
C LYS A 457 -6.39 -15.65 -9.48
N ASN A 458 -7.30 -14.70 -9.32
CA ASN A 458 -8.01 -14.48 -8.06
C ASN A 458 -8.94 -15.63 -7.65
N VAL A 459 -9.63 -16.27 -8.60
CA VAL A 459 -10.45 -17.47 -8.38
C VAL A 459 -9.59 -18.57 -7.74
N PHE A 460 -8.44 -18.88 -8.33
CA PHE A 460 -7.56 -19.94 -7.82
C PHE A 460 -6.81 -19.54 -6.53
N ARG A 461 -6.48 -18.26 -6.33
CA ARG A 461 -5.99 -17.75 -5.04
C ARG A 461 -7.01 -17.96 -3.92
N LYS A 462 -8.30 -17.71 -4.19
CA LYS A 462 -9.38 -17.96 -3.23
C LYS A 462 -9.54 -19.46 -2.98
N ALA A 463 -9.55 -20.28 -4.03
CA ALA A 463 -9.59 -21.74 -3.91
C ALA A 463 -8.47 -22.27 -2.98
N ALA A 464 -7.25 -21.76 -3.13
CA ALA A 464 -6.07 -22.15 -2.36
C ALA A 464 -6.08 -21.66 -0.89
N SER A 465 -6.64 -20.48 -0.62
CA SER A 465 -6.41 -19.76 0.65
C SER A 465 -7.66 -19.47 1.50
N CYS A 466 -8.86 -19.77 1.00
CA CYS A 466 -10.09 -19.41 1.70
C CYS A 466 -10.20 -20.10 3.07
N VAL A 467 -10.47 -19.29 4.10
CA VAL A 467 -10.84 -19.75 5.45
C VAL A 467 -12.25 -19.26 5.85
N GLY A 468 -13.02 -18.76 4.89
CA GLY A 468 -14.37 -18.23 5.13
C GLY A 468 -14.39 -16.91 5.90
N CYS A 469 -13.42 -16.01 5.73
CA CYS A 469 -13.37 -14.73 6.47
C CYS A 469 -14.48 -13.72 6.15
N GLN A 470 -15.39 -14.08 5.23
CA GLN A 470 -16.60 -13.33 4.87
C GLN A 470 -16.43 -11.91 4.30
N GLU A 471 -15.21 -11.38 4.15
CA GLU A 471 -14.99 -10.07 3.50
C GLU A 471 -15.62 -10.01 2.10
N CYS A 472 -15.37 -11.03 1.28
CA CYS A 472 -15.93 -11.08 -0.08
C CYS A 472 -17.45 -11.29 -0.12
N GLN A 473 -18.04 -11.86 0.94
CA GLN A 473 -19.49 -11.92 1.13
C GLN A 473 -20.05 -10.55 1.48
N ALA A 474 -19.42 -9.82 2.39
CA ALA A 474 -19.76 -8.43 2.66
C ALA A 474 -19.68 -7.61 1.37
N ASP A 475 -18.58 -7.72 0.63
CA ASP A 475 -18.32 -6.97 -0.62
C ASP A 475 -19.27 -7.22 -1.77
N CYS A 476 -20.01 -8.33 -1.77
CA CYS A 476 -20.99 -8.59 -2.81
C CYS A 476 -22.13 -7.57 -2.73
N PRO A 477 -22.29 -6.65 -3.71
CA PRO A 477 -23.34 -5.63 -3.65
C PRO A 477 -24.74 -6.22 -3.78
N TYR A 478 -24.86 -7.42 -4.34
CA TYR A 478 -26.13 -8.13 -4.54
C TYR A 478 -26.38 -9.25 -3.51
N GLY A 479 -25.46 -9.43 -2.53
CA GLY A 479 -25.56 -10.48 -1.50
C GLY A 479 -25.65 -11.91 -2.06
N CYS A 480 -24.97 -12.19 -3.17
CA CYS A 480 -24.97 -13.49 -3.86
C CYS A 480 -23.94 -14.50 -3.33
N LEU A 481 -23.11 -14.13 -2.35
CA LEU A 481 -22.11 -15.02 -1.76
C LEU A 481 -22.52 -15.40 -0.34
N ASN A 482 -22.39 -16.68 -0.01
CA ASN A 482 -22.53 -17.20 1.35
C ASN A 482 -21.42 -18.21 1.66
N PHE A 483 -21.18 -18.48 2.95
CA PHE A 483 -20.26 -19.51 3.41
C PHE A 483 -21.00 -20.51 4.29
N GLU A 484 -20.92 -21.80 3.92
CA GLU A 484 -21.57 -22.90 4.63
C GLU A 484 -20.54 -24.03 4.81
N ASN A 485 -20.33 -24.46 6.06
CA ASN A 485 -19.35 -25.51 6.42
C ASN A 485 -17.95 -25.26 5.82
N GLY A 486 -17.49 -24.00 5.83
CA GLY A 486 -16.19 -23.59 5.27
C GLY A 486 -16.13 -23.49 3.75
N GLN A 487 -17.19 -23.90 3.04
CA GLN A 487 -17.28 -23.82 1.57
C GLN A 487 -18.04 -22.57 1.13
N VAL A 488 -17.62 -22.00 0.00
CA VAL A 488 -18.33 -20.88 -0.62
C VAL A 488 -19.54 -21.41 -1.41
N LYS A 489 -20.67 -20.70 -1.31
CA LYS A 489 -21.80 -20.86 -2.21
C LYS A 489 -22.07 -19.55 -2.93
N VAL A 490 -22.17 -19.63 -4.25
CA VAL A 490 -22.49 -18.48 -5.12
C VAL A 490 -23.89 -18.71 -5.69
N SER A 491 -24.79 -17.77 -5.46
CA SER A 491 -26.17 -17.83 -5.98
C SER A 491 -26.19 -17.70 -7.50
N GLU A 492 -27.14 -18.39 -8.15
CA GLU A 492 -27.45 -18.24 -9.58
C GLU A 492 -27.79 -16.79 -9.98
N ASN A 493 -28.22 -15.95 -9.03
CA ASN A 493 -28.48 -14.53 -9.25
C ASN A 493 -27.20 -13.67 -9.32
N CYS A 494 -26.02 -14.29 -9.25
CA CYS A 494 -24.74 -13.59 -9.38
C CYS A 494 -24.69 -12.81 -10.70
N ARG A 495 -24.29 -11.54 -10.63
CA ARG A 495 -24.15 -10.67 -11.81
C ARG A 495 -22.76 -10.71 -12.44
N HIS A 496 -21.89 -11.64 -12.01
CA HIS A 496 -20.49 -11.77 -12.45
C HIS A 496 -19.70 -10.44 -12.45
N CYS A 497 -20.04 -9.54 -11.51
CA CYS A 497 -19.52 -8.17 -11.48
C CYS A 497 -18.09 -8.04 -10.92
N SER A 498 -17.50 -9.17 -10.51
CA SER A 498 -16.16 -9.29 -9.92
C SER A 498 -15.87 -8.45 -8.67
N GLN A 499 -16.88 -7.78 -8.06
CA GLN A 499 -16.67 -6.90 -6.90
C GLN A 499 -16.20 -7.65 -5.64
N CYS A 500 -16.51 -8.94 -5.51
CA CYS A 500 -16.00 -9.81 -4.45
C CYS A 500 -14.49 -10.14 -4.58
N HIS A 501 -13.85 -9.65 -5.65
CA HIS A 501 -12.40 -9.70 -5.89
C HIS A 501 -11.72 -8.34 -5.71
N LYS A 502 -12.40 -7.33 -5.13
CA LYS A 502 -11.86 -5.96 -5.00
C LYS A 502 -10.58 -5.85 -4.16
N VAL A 503 -10.38 -6.79 -3.23
CA VAL A 503 -9.18 -6.85 -2.39
C VAL A 503 -7.96 -6.99 -3.30
N ASP A 504 -6.85 -6.32 -2.97
CA ASP A 504 -5.60 -6.48 -3.72
C ASP A 504 -5.25 -7.97 -3.84
N LYS A 505 -4.95 -8.44 -5.05
CA LYS A 505 -4.76 -9.86 -5.40
C LYS A 505 -5.94 -10.79 -5.06
N GLY A 506 -7.15 -10.25 -4.92
CA GLY A 506 -8.42 -10.98 -4.83
C GLY A 506 -8.76 -11.61 -3.48
N CYS A 507 -7.80 -11.80 -2.57
CA CYS A 507 -8.02 -12.44 -1.27
C CYS A 507 -7.11 -11.85 -0.19
N LEU A 508 -7.68 -11.54 0.98
CA LEU A 508 -6.93 -10.97 2.11
C LEU A 508 -5.85 -11.92 2.64
N ILE A 509 -6.10 -13.23 2.64
CA ILE A 509 -5.13 -14.24 3.11
C ILE A 509 -3.99 -14.36 2.12
N TYR A 510 -4.31 -14.58 0.85
CA TYR A 510 -3.31 -14.64 -0.20
C TYR A 510 -2.45 -13.38 -0.18
N LYS A 511 -3.06 -12.20 -0.12
CA LYS A 511 -2.33 -10.92 -0.06
C LYS A 511 -1.43 -10.84 1.17
N SER A 512 -1.87 -11.35 2.31
CA SER A 512 -1.08 -11.35 3.54
C SER A 512 0.12 -12.29 3.47
N LEU A 513 -0.03 -13.44 2.79
CA LEU A 513 0.93 -14.53 2.82
C LEU A 513 1.72 -14.72 1.51
N GLU A 514 1.46 -13.91 0.48
CA GLU A 514 2.13 -14.00 -0.80
C GLU A 514 3.65 -13.94 -0.59
N GLN A 515 4.38 -14.80 -1.30
CA GLN A 515 5.83 -14.67 -1.33
C GLN A 515 6.21 -13.56 -2.32
N PRO A 516 7.24 -12.76 -2.03
CA PRO A 516 7.71 -11.77 -2.98
C PRO A 516 8.10 -12.48 -4.28
N LYS A 517 7.46 -12.11 -5.38
CA LYS A 517 7.99 -12.39 -6.71
C LYS A 517 9.23 -11.53 -6.86
N GLY A 518 10.39 -12.14 -7.07
CA GLY A 518 11.63 -11.40 -7.26
C GLY A 518 11.45 -10.35 -8.36
N GLY A 519 12.07 -9.18 -8.21
CA GLY A 519 12.41 -8.35 -9.37
C GLY A 519 13.39 -9.09 -10.29
N ILE A 520 13.80 -8.48 -11.38
CA ILE A 520 14.75 -9.14 -12.30
C ILE A 520 16.05 -9.42 -11.55
N VAL A 521 16.58 -10.63 -11.71
CA VAL A 521 17.94 -10.95 -11.28
C VAL A 521 18.88 -10.50 -12.38
N MET A 522 19.72 -9.52 -12.10
CA MET A 522 20.84 -9.13 -12.96
C MET A 522 22.14 -9.19 -12.14
N GLY A 523 23.16 -9.89 -12.68
CA GLY A 523 24.43 -10.10 -11.96
C GLY A 523 24.25 -10.72 -10.56
N GLY A 524 23.28 -11.63 -10.40
CA GLY A 524 22.99 -12.29 -9.12
C GLY A 524 22.24 -11.44 -8.07
N LYS A 525 21.81 -10.20 -8.41
CA LYS A 525 21.07 -9.31 -7.51
C LYS A 525 19.66 -9.03 -8.03
N THR A 526 18.67 -9.01 -7.13
CA THR A 526 17.30 -8.61 -7.45
C THR A 526 17.20 -7.09 -7.60
N MET A 527 16.85 -6.62 -8.80
CA MET A 527 16.75 -5.20 -9.14
C MET A 527 15.29 -4.77 -9.39
N SER A 528 14.97 -3.51 -9.09
CA SER A 528 13.65 -2.94 -9.34
C SER A 528 13.49 -2.52 -10.80
N LEU A 529 12.41 -2.98 -11.43
CA LEU A 529 11.97 -2.52 -12.76
C LEU A 529 11.58 -1.04 -12.81
N ASN A 530 11.12 -0.48 -11.70
CA ASN A 530 10.80 0.94 -11.61
C ASN A 530 12.06 1.76 -11.35
N SER A 531 12.90 1.91 -12.38
CA SER A 531 14.21 2.57 -12.25
C SER A 531 14.09 4.08 -12.18
N TYR A 532 13.18 4.66 -12.97
CA TYR A 532 13.08 6.11 -13.18
C TYR A 532 11.77 6.72 -12.68
N SER A 533 10.87 5.94 -12.05
CA SER A 533 9.53 6.41 -11.68
C SER A 533 8.80 7.02 -12.91
N HIS A 534 7.96 8.02 -12.70
CA HIS A 534 7.41 8.87 -13.76
C HIS A 534 8.35 10.06 -14.12
N HIS A 535 9.63 9.98 -13.76
CA HIS A 535 10.62 11.06 -13.87
C HIS A 535 11.81 10.69 -14.80
N ALA A 536 11.56 10.00 -15.91
CA ALA A 536 12.53 9.88 -17.00
C ALA A 536 13.00 11.26 -17.51
N PRO A 537 14.16 11.39 -18.16
CA PRO A 537 14.66 12.67 -18.67
C PRO A 537 13.83 13.28 -19.80
N LYS A 538 14.04 14.57 -20.06
CA LYS A 538 13.62 15.31 -21.26
C LYS A 538 14.87 15.91 -21.90
N MET A 539 14.73 16.39 -23.14
CA MET A 539 15.82 17.05 -23.86
C MET A 539 16.39 18.25 -23.07
N ASP A 540 15.52 19.08 -22.46
CA ASP A 540 15.92 20.22 -21.64
C ASP A 540 16.81 19.84 -20.44
N TRP A 541 16.64 18.64 -19.87
CA TRP A 541 17.48 18.15 -18.76
C TRP A 541 18.84 17.72 -19.27
N MET A 542 18.90 17.10 -20.45
CA MET A 542 20.15 16.74 -21.11
C MET A 542 20.93 18.00 -21.49
N GLU A 543 20.30 18.98 -22.11
CA GLU A 543 20.91 20.27 -22.44
C GLU A 543 21.48 20.97 -21.18
N GLN A 544 20.73 20.99 -20.08
CA GLN A 544 21.23 21.54 -18.81
C GLN A 544 22.42 20.73 -18.26
N TYR A 545 22.40 19.41 -18.36
CA TYR A 545 23.50 18.55 -17.91
C TYR A 545 24.79 18.85 -18.65
N PHE A 546 24.75 18.88 -19.99
CA PHE A 546 25.93 19.17 -20.82
C PHE A 546 26.37 20.64 -20.72
N LYS A 547 25.44 21.57 -20.47
CA LYS A 547 25.75 22.97 -20.20
C LYS A 547 26.51 23.17 -18.88
N TYR A 548 26.04 22.57 -17.79
CA TYR A 548 26.57 22.82 -16.43
C TYR A 548 27.63 21.81 -15.97
N LYS A 549 27.72 20.64 -16.61
CA LYS A 549 28.74 19.61 -16.37
C LYS A 549 28.88 19.28 -14.88
N ASN A 550 30.09 19.34 -14.33
CA ASN A 550 30.35 19.10 -12.90
C ASN A 550 29.62 20.06 -11.95
N THR A 551 29.15 21.21 -12.42
CA THR A 551 28.37 22.17 -11.62
C THR A 551 26.85 21.99 -11.75
N PHE A 552 26.40 20.93 -12.45
CA PHE A 552 24.98 20.66 -12.69
C PHE A 552 24.17 20.52 -11.39
N SER A 553 24.72 19.92 -10.34
CA SER A 553 24.05 19.73 -9.04
C SER A 553 23.61 21.03 -8.37
N GLU A 554 24.23 22.15 -8.73
CA GLU A 554 23.99 23.47 -8.14
C GLU A 554 23.16 24.38 -9.05
N ASN A 555 23.23 24.16 -10.37
CA ASN A 555 22.76 25.14 -11.37
C ASN A 555 21.52 24.69 -12.17
N HIS A 556 20.99 23.50 -11.90
CA HIS A 556 19.85 22.97 -12.65
C HIS A 556 18.49 23.53 -12.19
N SER A 557 17.48 23.43 -13.05
CA SER A 557 16.08 23.81 -12.72
C SER A 557 15.21 22.67 -12.16
N LEU A 558 15.76 21.47 -12.01
CA LEU A 558 14.99 20.28 -11.62
C LEU A 558 14.58 20.30 -10.13
N GLY A 559 13.35 19.83 -9.84
CA GLY A 559 12.93 19.55 -8.46
C GLY A 559 13.71 18.38 -7.84
N SER A 560 13.75 18.30 -6.51
CA SER A 560 14.60 17.34 -5.78
C SER A 560 14.39 15.86 -6.18
N GLN A 561 13.14 15.44 -6.38
CA GLN A 561 12.82 14.09 -6.85
C GLN A 561 13.25 13.88 -8.31
N MET A 562 12.99 14.86 -9.18
CA MET A 562 13.39 14.83 -10.59
C MET A 562 14.91 14.71 -10.73
N TYR A 563 15.66 15.49 -9.95
CA TYR A 563 17.12 15.44 -9.91
C TYR A 563 17.63 14.06 -9.46
N SER A 564 17.02 13.46 -8.42
CA SER A 564 17.43 12.14 -7.93
C SER A 564 17.29 11.05 -9.00
N PHE A 565 16.17 11.01 -9.72
CA PHE A 565 15.95 10.02 -10.79
C PHE A 565 16.78 10.33 -12.03
N PHE A 566 16.98 11.60 -12.37
CA PHE A 566 17.86 11.97 -13.48
C PHE A 566 19.32 11.61 -13.20
N ARG A 567 19.80 11.81 -11.98
CA ARG A 567 21.16 11.38 -11.56
C ARG A 567 21.35 9.87 -11.72
N ARG A 568 20.31 9.07 -11.43
CA ARG A 568 20.35 7.63 -11.70
C ARG A 568 20.41 7.34 -13.20
N PHE A 569 19.58 8.00 -14.00
CA PHE A 569 19.64 7.87 -15.47
C PHE A 569 21.04 8.17 -16.01
N LEU A 570 21.69 9.25 -15.56
CA LEU A 570 23.02 9.62 -15.99
C LEU A 570 24.06 8.52 -15.65
N ARG A 571 23.95 7.88 -14.48
CA ARG A 571 24.82 6.74 -14.12
C ARG A 571 24.56 5.52 -14.99
N ASP A 572 23.29 5.19 -15.17
CA ASP A 572 22.86 4.05 -16.00
C ASP A 572 23.28 4.23 -17.48
N ALA A 573 23.37 5.48 -17.96
CA ALA A 573 23.85 5.84 -19.29
C ALA A 573 25.39 6.01 -19.37
N SER A 574 26.12 5.75 -18.26
CA SER A 574 27.56 6.00 -18.11
C SER A 574 27.99 7.46 -18.29
N LEU A 575 27.08 8.42 -18.17
CA LEU A 575 27.36 9.86 -18.26
C LEU A 575 27.86 10.46 -16.94
N LEU A 576 27.63 9.77 -15.82
CA LEU A 576 28.02 10.20 -14.49
C LEU A 576 28.67 9.03 -13.74
N ASP A 577 29.87 9.25 -13.21
CA ASP A 577 30.61 8.26 -12.42
C ASP A 577 31.06 8.86 -11.06
N GLU A 578 32.05 8.23 -10.41
CA GLU A 578 32.59 8.69 -9.13
C GLU A 578 33.37 10.01 -9.24
N THR A 579 33.90 10.32 -10.42
CA THR A 579 34.64 11.55 -10.73
C THR A 579 33.72 12.71 -11.13
N GLY A 580 32.43 12.43 -11.33
CA GLY A 580 31.43 13.41 -11.77
C GLY A 580 31.09 13.21 -13.23
N PHE A 581 31.25 14.26 -14.03
CA PHE A 581 31.04 14.24 -15.48
C PHE A 581 32.05 13.27 -16.12
N SER A 582 31.55 12.14 -16.61
CA SER A 582 32.40 11.00 -17.01
C SER A 582 33.10 11.24 -18.35
N LYS A 583 34.08 10.37 -18.68
CA LYS A 583 34.72 10.36 -20.01
C LYS A 583 33.73 10.13 -21.15
N THR A 584 32.71 9.29 -20.93
CA THR A 584 31.64 9.08 -21.91
C THR A 584 30.81 10.35 -22.10
N ALA A 585 30.56 11.11 -21.03
CA ALA A 585 29.92 12.41 -21.14
C ALA A 585 30.80 13.44 -21.87
N GLU A 586 32.12 13.46 -21.64
CA GLU A 586 33.04 14.32 -22.41
C GLU A 586 33.01 13.99 -23.90
N LEU A 587 32.97 12.71 -24.26
CA LEU A 587 32.85 12.29 -25.65
C LEU A 587 31.54 12.79 -26.27
N ILE A 588 30.40 12.58 -25.59
CA ILE A 588 29.09 13.02 -26.09
C ILE A 588 29.01 14.55 -26.17
N ASP A 589 29.64 15.28 -25.24
CA ASP A 589 29.73 16.74 -25.29
C ASP A 589 30.46 17.22 -26.54
N ARG A 590 31.51 16.50 -26.98
CA ARG A 590 32.22 16.81 -28.24
C ARG A 590 31.40 16.48 -29.48
N MET A 591 30.67 15.37 -29.46
CA MET A 591 29.87 14.89 -30.59
C MET A 591 28.57 15.68 -30.79
N GLY A 592 27.99 16.20 -29.70
CA GLY A 592 26.73 16.94 -29.71
C GLY A 592 25.49 16.07 -29.50
N LEU A 593 24.44 16.65 -28.90
CA LEU A 593 23.16 15.96 -28.67
C LEU A 593 22.29 15.84 -29.93
N ASP A 594 22.71 16.43 -31.04
CA ASP A 594 22.14 16.27 -32.38
C ASP A 594 22.71 15.06 -33.13
N SER A 595 23.77 14.44 -32.61
CA SER A 595 24.36 13.22 -33.18
C SER A 595 23.59 11.97 -32.78
N GLU A 596 23.10 11.19 -33.77
CA GLU A 596 22.48 9.89 -33.51
C GLU A 596 23.46 8.91 -32.84
N ALA A 597 24.76 8.99 -33.15
CA ALA A 597 25.78 8.16 -32.52
C ALA A 597 25.92 8.44 -31.01
N SER A 598 25.77 9.71 -30.58
CA SER A 598 25.74 10.05 -29.16
C SER A 598 24.57 9.37 -28.44
N TRP A 599 23.40 9.38 -29.05
CA TRP A 599 22.22 8.70 -28.51
C TRP A 599 22.33 7.18 -28.60
N GLY A 600 23.01 6.65 -29.62
CA GLY A 600 23.37 5.24 -29.73
C GLY A 600 24.21 4.74 -28.56
N ILE A 601 25.28 5.47 -28.20
CA ILE A 601 26.12 5.18 -27.04
C ILE A 601 25.30 5.22 -25.74
N ILE A 602 24.48 6.26 -25.55
CA ILE A 602 23.57 6.38 -24.39
C ILE A 602 22.63 5.17 -24.34
N TYR A 603 22.02 4.80 -25.47
CA TYR A 603 21.03 3.74 -25.54
C TYR A 603 21.62 2.37 -25.22
N ILE A 604 22.82 2.06 -25.76
CA ILE A 604 23.55 0.82 -25.47
C ILE A 604 23.78 0.70 -23.96
N ASN A 605 24.27 1.74 -23.31
CA ASN A 605 24.52 1.72 -21.87
C ASN A 605 23.23 1.52 -21.06
N LEU A 606 22.17 2.23 -21.43
CA LEU A 606 20.85 2.06 -20.80
C LEU A 606 20.28 0.66 -20.97
N CYS A 607 20.58 -0.06 -22.06
CA CYS A 607 20.12 -1.44 -22.27
C CYS A 607 20.70 -2.45 -21.25
N TYR A 608 21.67 -2.03 -20.43
CA TYR A 608 22.16 -2.79 -19.28
C TYR A 608 21.55 -2.33 -17.93
N ALA A 609 20.69 -1.31 -17.95
CA ALA A 609 19.92 -0.88 -16.80
C ALA A 609 18.60 -1.68 -16.68
N PRO A 610 18.10 -1.98 -15.46
CA PRO A 610 17.02 -2.96 -15.26
C PRO A 610 15.75 -2.72 -16.08
N GLN A 611 15.36 -1.45 -16.25
CA GLN A 611 14.09 -1.09 -16.89
C GLN A 611 14.17 -1.22 -18.42
N LEU A 612 15.25 -0.73 -19.04
CA LEU A 612 15.43 -0.76 -20.49
C LEU A 612 15.91 -2.13 -20.95
N HIS A 613 16.77 -2.79 -20.18
CA HIS A 613 17.13 -4.18 -20.41
C HIS A 613 15.88 -5.05 -20.53
N TRP A 614 14.97 -4.96 -19.55
CA TRP A 614 13.70 -5.68 -19.57
C TRP A 614 12.87 -5.34 -20.79
N TYR A 615 12.65 -4.06 -21.05
CA TYR A 615 11.81 -3.62 -22.16
C TYR A 615 12.36 -4.15 -23.50
N VAL A 616 13.66 -4.00 -23.74
CA VAL A 616 14.33 -4.46 -24.97
C VAL A 616 14.28 -5.98 -25.08
N THR A 617 14.51 -6.75 -24.02
CA THR A 617 14.51 -8.22 -24.07
C THR A 617 13.12 -8.84 -24.11
N HIS A 618 12.08 -8.13 -23.70
CA HIS A 618 10.72 -8.67 -23.60
C HIS A 618 9.76 -8.13 -24.68
N THR A 619 10.17 -7.16 -25.49
CA THR A 619 9.32 -6.60 -26.57
C THR A 619 9.99 -6.67 -27.94
N GLY A 620 9.23 -7.09 -28.95
CA GLY A 620 9.67 -7.18 -30.34
C GLY A 620 9.56 -5.86 -31.11
N PHE A 621 10.17 -5.84 -32.29
CA PHE A 621 10.06 -4.72 -33.24
C PHE A 621 8.78 -4.82 -34.07
N ASN A 622 8.22 -3.67 -34.43
CA ASN A 622 7.00 -3.53 -35.23
C ASN A 622 5.77 -4.24 -34.64
N GLU A 623 5.78 -4.55 -33.34
CA GLU A 623 4.63 -5.07 -32.59
C GLU A 623 4.12 -4.01 -31.62
N GLU A 624 2.79 -3.83 -31.60
CA GLU A 624 2.14 -2.87 -30.72
C GLU A 624 1.84 -3.46 -29.34
N TYR A 625 2.40 -2.86 -28.29
CA TYR A 625 2.19 -3.28 -26.91
C TYR A 625 1.24 -2.31 -26.19
N SER A 626 -0.03 -2.70 -26.04
CA SER A 626 -1.00 -1.91 -25.28
C SER A 626 -0.54 -1.72 -23.83
N LYS A 627 -0.93 -0.60 -23.22
CA LYS A 627 -0.62 -0.31 -21.81
C LYS A 627 -1.09 -1.41 -20.86
N ALA A 628 -2.23 -2.03 -21.14
CA ALA A 628 -2.76 -3.14 -20.33
C ALA A 628 -1.88 -4.38 -20.45
N TYR A 629 -1.50 -4.76 -21.68
CA TYR A 629 -0.68 -5.94 -21.92
C TYR A 629 0.74 -5.78 -21.39
N LEU A 630 1.41 -4.67 -21.73
CA LEU A 630 2.74 -4.36 -21.21
C LEU A 630 2.74 -4.27 -19.68
N GLY A 631 1.66 -3.72 -19.10
CA GLY A 631 1.46 -3.67 -17.66
C GLY A 631 1.37 -5.03 -16.99
N GLN A 632 0.76 -6.03 -17.64
CA GLN A 632 0.76 -7.40 -17.14
C GLN A 632 2.16 -8.01 -17.19
N MET A 633 2.86 -7.86 -18.31
CA MET A 633 4.23 -8.37 -18.46
C MET A 633 5.16 -7.78 -17.38
N ILE A 634 5.07 -6.47 -17.11
CA ILE A 634 5.81 -5.79 -16.04
C ILE A 634 5.53 -6.41 -14.67
N ILE A 635 4.27 -6.70 -14.35
CA ILE A 635 3.87 -7.31 -13.06
C ILE A 635 4.35 -8.77 -12.98
N GLU A 636 4.30 -9.51 -14.07
CA GLU A 636 4.74 -10.89 -14.15
C GLU A 636 6.24 -11.02 -13.95
N SER A 637 7.01 -10.05 -14.43
CA SER A 637 8.45 -9.91 -14.17
C SER A 637 8.78 -9.32 -12.78
N GLY A 638 7.81 -9.27 -11.86
CA GLY A 638 8.03 -8.97 -10.44
C GLY A 638 7.83 -7.51 -10.02
N ALA A 639 7.37 -6.63 -10.91
CA ALA A 639 7.05 -5.26 -10.54
C ALA A 639 5.73 -5.17 -9.74
N LYS A 640 5.59 -4.10 -8.96
CA LYS A 640 4.33 -3.79 -8.27
C LYS A 640 3.32 -3.21 -9.24
N GLU A 641 2.04 -3.51 -9.01
CA GLU A 641 0.92 -3.03 -9.85
C GLU A 641 0.84 -1.49 -9.91
N ASN A 642 1.19 -0.80 -8.82
CA ASN A 642 1.24 0.66 -8.80
C ASN A 642 2.43 1.25 -9.57
N TRP A 643 3.48 0.47 -9.85
CA TRP A 643 4.63 0.91 -10.64
C TRP A 643 4.41 0.84 -12.15
N VAL A 644 3.39 0.10 -12.61
CA VAL A 644 3.09 -0.03 -14.05
C VAL A 644 2.92 1.33 -14.70
N ASN A 645 2.19 2.25 -14.07
CA ASN A 645 1.99 3.59 -14.61
C ASN A 645 3.28 4.41 -14.65
N ASP A 646 4.12 4.29 -13.63
CA ASP A 646 5.41 4.98 -13.56
C ASP A 646 6.35 4.48 -14.68
N ILE A 647 6.51 3.16 -14.79
CA ILE A 647 7.36 2.51 -15.80
C ILE A 647 6.88 2.84 -17.22
N PHE A 648 5.57 2.74 -17.47
CA PHE A 648 5.01 3.07 -18.78
C PHE A 648 5.20 4.55 -19.12
N SER A 649 5.01 5.45 -18.15
CA SER A 649 5.23 6.88 -18.33
C SER A 649 6.70 7.23 -18.58
N SER A 650 7.63 6.53 -17.93
CA SER A 650 9.07 6.75 -18.16
C SER A 650 9.50 6.25 -19.53
N LEU A 651 9.06 5.06 -19.96
CA LEU A 651 9.33 4.57 -21.32
C LEU A 651 8.78 5.52 -22.38
N THR A 652 7.54 5.99 -22.22
CA THR A 652 6.93 7.00 -23.11
C THR A 652 7.79 8.26 -23.20
N ARG A 653 8.24 8.78 -22.06
CA ARG A 653 9.02 10.02 -22.03
C ARG A 653 10.42 9.83 -22.63
N MET A 654 11.02 8.64 -22.48
CA MET A 654 12.28 8.30 -23.13
C MET A 654 12.13 8.14 -24.64
N SER A 655 10.97 7.63 -25.13
CA SER A 655 10.69 7.57 -26.57
C SER A 655 10.51 8.93 -27.23
N GLU A 656 10.36 10.01 -26.46
CA GLU A 656 10.33 11.39 -26.97
C GLU A 656 11.74 11.98 -27.14
N LEU A 657 12.78 11.26 -26.72
CA LEU A 657 14.19 11.58 -27.02
C LEU A 657 14.58 10.88 -28.33
N PRO A 658 15.72 11.24 -28.95
CA PRO A 658 16.23 10.54 -30.15
C PRO A 658 16.44 9.03 -29.97
N LEU A 659 16.42 8.52 -28.73
CA LEU A 659 16.30 7.10 -28.42
C LEU A 659 15.14 6.40 -29.17
N GLY A 660 14.02 7.11 -29.39
CA GLY A 660 12.85 6.58 -30.07
C GLY A 660 13.12 6.17 -31.52
N ASP A 661 13.95 6.94 -32.22
CA ASP A 661 14.27 6.73 -33.64
C ASP A 661 15.33 5.62 -33.85
N ILE A 662 16.06 5.27 -32.80
CA ILE A 662 17.20 4.34 -32.85
C ILE A 662 16.95 3.01 -32.11
N GLY A 663 15.70 2.59 -31.94
CA GLY A 663 15.37 1.26 -31.40
C GLY A 663 14.40 1.22 -30.21
N LEU A 664 14.30 2.31 -29.44
CA LEU A 664 13.41 2.34 -28.28
C LEU A 664 11.93 2.36 -28.68
N GLY A 665 11.62 2.96 -29.82
CA GLY A 665 10.25 3.02 -30.31
C GLY A 665 9.54 4.33 -30.04
N HIS A 666 8.26 4.36 -30.39
CA HIS A 666 7.37 5.49 -30.21
C HIS A 666 6.09 5.08 -29.47
N ALA A 667 5.38 6.10 -28.99
CA ALA A 667 4.15 5.94 -28.23
C ALA A 667 2.93 6.32 -29.07
N THR A 668 1.95 5.42 -29.18
CA THR A 668 0.69 5.70 -29.88
C THR A 668 -0.29 6.39 -28.93
N ARG A 669 -0.94 7.45 -29.41
CA ARG A 669 -1.86 8.28 -28.63
C ARG A 669 -3.27 8.22 -29.21
N GLU A 670 -4.25 8.09 -28.32
CA GLU A 670 -5.65 8.32 -28.63
C GLU A 670 -6.13 9.53 -27.81
N LYS A 671 -6.49 10.61 -28.52
CA LYS A 671 -6.70 11.94 -27.92
C LYS A 671 -5.42 12.36 -27.15
N ASN A 672 -5.55 12.66 -25.86
CA ASN A 672 -4.43 13.05 -24.99
C ASN A 672 -3.85 11.88 -24.17
N ARG A 673 -4.22 10.64 -24.45
CA ARG A 673 -3.78 9.46 -23.67
C ARG A 673 -2.90 8.57 -24.51
N VAL A 674 -1.74 8.19 -23.97
CA VAL A 674 -0.89 7.16 -24.56
C VAL A 674 -1.52 5.81 -24.28
N ILE A 675 -1.74 5.02 -25.34
CA ILE A 675 -2.46 3.74 -25.30
C ILE A 675 -1.54 2.54 -25.52
N SER A 676 -0.43 2.71 -26.22
CA SER A 676 0.53 1.64 -26.55
C SER A 676 1.94 2.18 -26.83
N LEU A 677 2.91 1.27 -26.86
CA LEU A 677 4.31 1.50 -27.28
C LEU A 677 4.67 0.50 -28.38
N THR A 678 5.47 0.94 -29.35
CA THR A 678 5.94 0.11 -30.48
C THR A 678 7.41 0.39 -30.72
N ARG A 679 8.27 -0.64 -30.70
CA ARG A 679 9.70 -0.52 -31.08
C ARG A 679 9.86 -0.49 -32.59
N ASN A 680 10.73 0.39 -33.11
CA ASN A 680 11.11 0.47 -34.52
C ASN A 680 12.62 0.29 -34.69
N ALA A 681 13.05 -0.29 -35.81
CA ALA A 681 14.46 -0.49 -36.11
C ALA A 681 15.17 0.84 -36.41
N TRP A 682 16.47 0.91 -36.13
CA TRP A 682 17.32 2.04 -36.53
C TRP A 682 17.69 1.91 -38.00
N LEU A 683 17.24 2.85 -38.85
CA LEU A 683 17.31 2.72 -40.31
C LEU A 683 18.71 2.93 -40.91
N ALA A 684 19.57 3.68 -40.22
CA ALA A 684 20.90 4.05 -40.71
C ALA A 684 21.91 4.04 -39.55
N PRO A 685 22.22 2.87 -38.97
CA PRO A 685 23.05 2.78 -37.78
C PRO A 685 24.50 3.21 -38.05
N ASP A 686 25.04 3.99 -37.11
CA ASP A 686 26.46 4.33 -37.10
C ASP A 686 27.32 3.07 -36.81
N SER A 687 28.30 2.81 -37.67
CA SER A 687 29.08 1.56 -37.61
C SER A 687 29.93 1.47 -36.34
N LEU A 688 30.51 2.57 -35.87
CA LEU A 688 31.30 2.58 -34.63
C LEU A 688 30.43 2.33 -33.40
N THR A 689 29.17 2.80 -33.41
CA THR A 689 28.18 2.53 -32.37
C THR A 689 27.84 1.04 -32.31
N ILE A 690 27.71 0.38 -33.48
CA ILE A 690 27.53 -1.08 -33.53
C ILE A 690 28.76 -1.82 -33.02
N LEU A 691 29.98 -1.37 -33.37
CA LEU A 691 31.22 -1.93 -32.83
C LEU A 691 31.27 -1.81 -31.30
N TYR A 692 30.90 -0.65 -30.75
CA TYR A 692 30.81 -0.44 -29.30
C TYR A 692 29.82 -1.41 -28.66
N SER A 693 28.63 -1.57 -29.26
CA SER A 693 27.62 -2.54 -28.79
C SER A 693 28.13 -3.98 -28.80
N LEU A 694 28.93 -4.39 -29.79
CA LEU A 694 29.50 -5.73 -29.88
C LEU A 694 30.50 -6.00 -28.74
N TYR A 695 31.34 -5.01 -28.42
CA TYR A 695 32.25 -5.12 -27.27
C TYR A 695 31.49 -5.16 -25.94
N LYS A 696 30.47 -4.30 -25.75
CA LYS A 696 29.60 -4.35 -24.55
C LYS A 696 28.90 -5.70 -24.41
N PHE A 697 28.44 -6.27 -25.52
CA PHE A 697 27.84 -7.60 -25.56
C PHE A 697 28.84 -8.68 -25.13
N ALA A 698 30.05 -8.70 -25.69
CA ALA A 698 31.08 -9.68 -25.39
C ALA A 698 31.56 -9.61 -23.93
N GLU A 699 31.80 -8.40 -23.42
CA GLU A 699 32.19 -8.15 -22.03
C GLU A 699 31.12 -8.66 -21.05
N ALA A 700 29.85 -8.36 -21.32
CA ALA A 700 28.74 -8.82 -20.51
C ALA A 700 28.57 -10.35 -20.54
N CYS A 701 28.92 -11.00 -21.65
CA CYS A 701 28.89 -12.46 -21.79
C CYS A 701 30.19 -13.14 -21.27
N GLY A 702 30.88 -12.52 -20.32
CA GLY A 702 32.07 -13.12 -19.69
C GLY A 702 33.32 -13.11 -20.58
N GLY A 703 33.43 -12.17 -21.51
CA GLY A 703 34.58 -12.06 -22.43
C GLY A 703 34.48 -12.99 -23.64
N TYR A 704 33.26 -13.30 -24.09
CA TYR A 704 33.02 -14.14 -25.26
C TYR A 704 33.19 -13.33 -26.55
N TYR A 705 34.43 -13.24 -27.05
CA TYR A 705 34.82 -12.39 -28.19
C TYR A 705 34.68 -13.05 -29.57
N GLN A 706 34.16 -14.27 -29.65
CA GLN A 706 33.95 -14.97 -30.92
C GLN A 706 32.54 -15.56 -30.98
N PHE A 707 31.75 -15.14 -31.97
CA PHE A 707 30.36 -15.57 -32.14
C PHE A 707 29.94 -15.49 -33.61
N SER A 708 28.84 -16.17 -33.95
CA SER A 708 28.23 -16.09 -35.29
C SER A 708 27.18 -14.99 -35.39
N LEU A 709 26.86 -14.52 -36.60
CA LEU A 709 25.73 -13.61 -36.81
C LEU A 709 24.40 -14.28 -36.45
N SER A 710 24.26 -15.57 -36.76
CA SER A 710 23.11 -16.37 -36.31
C SER A 710 22.92 -16.33 -34.79
N THR A 711 24.01 -16.38 -34.01
CA THR A 711 23.96 -16.24 -32.55
C THR A 711 23.49 -14.85 -32.13
N LEU A 712 23.93 -13.79 -32.81
CA LEU A 712 23.47 -12.43 -32.50
C LEU A 712 21.97 -12.26 -32.75
N LEU A 713 21.45 -12.84 -33.84
CA LEU A 713 20.04 -12.78 -34.25
C LEU A 713 19.10 -13.67 -33.44
N ASP A 714 19.62 -14.71 -32.79
CA ASP A 714 18.81 -15.65 -32.01
C ASP A 714 18.53 -15.14 -30.59
N ASP A 715 17.33 -14.58 -30.40
CA ASP A 715 16.83 -14.10 -29.11
C ASP A 715 16.39 -15.24 -28.16
N SER A 716 16.40 -16.50 -28.60
CA SER A 716 16.06 -17.65 -27.75
C SER A 716 17.23 -18.12 -26.88
N ILE A 717 18.45 -17.67 -27.19
CA ILE A 717 19.68 -18.00 -26.45
C ILE A 717 19.73 -17.20 -25.15
N GLU A 718 19.84 -17.90 -24.03
CA GLU A 718 20.03 -17.28 -22.71
C GLU A 718 21.46 -16.76 -22.56
N ARG A 719 21.60 -15.46 -22.31
CA ARG A 719 22.88 -14.75 -22.25
C ARG A 719 22.75 -13.45 -21.45
N ASP A 720 23.84 -13.03 -20.81
CA ASP A 720 23.87 -11.82 -19.97
C ASP A 720 23.96 -10.52 -20.80
N GLY A 721 24.56 -10.58 -22.00
CA GLY A 721 24.69 -9.44 -22.91
C GLY A 721 23.49 -9.26 -23.83
N VAL A 722 23.19 -8.02 -24.22
CA VAL A 722 22.16 -7.70 -25.22
C VAL A 722 22.84 -7.43 -26.57
N SER A 723 22.48 -8.18 -27.61
CA SER A 723 23.11 -8.05 -28.93
C SER A 723 22.71 -6.74 -29.63
N PRO A 724 23.55 -6.19 -30.54
CA PRO A 724 23.20 -5.01 -31.32
C PRO A 724 21.93 -5.21 -32.17
N THR A 725 21.73 -6.41 -32.71
CA THR A 725 20.49 -6.78 -33.44
C THR A 725 19.27 -6.64 -32.55
N ARG A 726 19.36 -7.02 -31.27
CA ARG A 726 18.26 -6.90 -30.32
C ARG A 726 18.03 -5.48 -29.83
N ILE A 727 19.09 -4.69 -29.67
CA ILE A 727 19.01 -3.27 -29.26
C ILE A 727 18.39 -2.44 -30.39
N PHE A 728 18.90 -2.59 -31.62
CA PHE A 728 18.64 -1.68 -32.73
C PHE A 728 17.69 -2.22 -33.81
N GLY A 729 17.33 -3.50 -33.77
CA GLY A 729 16.38 -4.11 -34.73
C GLY A 729 16.99 -4.40 -36.09
N LEU A 730 18.29 -4.70 -36.13
CA LEU A 730 19.07 -4.88 -37.36
C LEU A 730 18.86 -6.28 -37.93
N GLY A 731 18.57 -6.33 -39.24
CA GLY A 731 18.44 -7.58 -39.99
C GLY A 731 19.79 -8.19 -40.39
N GLU A 732 19.75 -9.40 -40.93
CA GLU A 732 20.95 -10.16 -41.34
C GLU A 732 21.79 -9.41 -42.39
N ASP A 733 21.16 -8.94 -43.47
CA ASP A 733 21.86 -8.26 -44.57
C ASP A 733 22.50 -6.94 -44.14
N GLU A 734 21.84 -6.22 -43.24
CA GLU A 734 22.32 -4.96 -42.69
C GLU A 734 23.54 -5.20 -41.79
N MET A 735 23.45 -6.18 -40.88
CA MET A 735 24.58 -6.56 -40.03
C MET A 735 25.77 -7.04 -40.85
N LYS A 736 25.59 -7.86 -41.90
CA LYS A 736 26.70 -8.29 -42.78
C LYS A 736 27.41 -7.09 -43.40
N ARG A 737 26.66 -6.10 -43.88
CA ARG A 737 27.22 -4.88 -44.48
C ARG A 737 28.05 -4.09 -43.48
N ILE A 738 27.52 -3.88 -42.27
CA ILE A 738 28.20 -3.15 -41.19
C ILE A 738 29.47 -3.90 -40.75
N LEU A 739 29.38 -5.21 -40.52
CA LEU A 739 30.49 -6.04 -40.06
C LEU A 739 31.63 -6.13 -41.09
N ASN A 740 31.31 -6.20 -42.38
CA ASN A 740 32.32 -6.16 -43.45
C ASN A 740 33.01 -4.78 -43.52
N GLY A 741 32.23 -3.69 -43.39
CA GLY A 741 32.78 -2.34 -43.32
C GLY A 741 33.70 -2.15 -42.12
N LEU A 742 33.27 -2.60 -40.93
CA LEU A 742 34.06 -2.55 -39.70
C LEU A 742 35.34 -3.38 -39.79
N SER A 743 35.29 -4.58 -40.36
CA SER A 743 36.47 -5.44 -40.53
C SER A 743 37.50 -4.83 -41.49
N SER A 744 37.04 -4.05 -42.47
CA SER A 744 37.91 -3.35 -43.42
C SER A 744 38.53 -2.10 -42.81
N ASN A 745 37.75 -1.33 -42.05
CA ASN A 745 38.16 -0.02 -41.54
C ASN A 745 38.84 -0.09 -40.16
N TYR A 746 38.55 -1.12 -39.36
CA TYR A 746 39.04 -1.28 -37.99
C TYR A 746 39.54 -2.72 -37.71
N PRO A 747 40.51 -3.24 -38.49
CA PRO A 747 41.00 -4.62 -38.35
C PRO A 747 41.67 -4.92 -36.99
N ASP A 748 42.10 -3.87 -36.28
CA ASP A 748 42.66 -3.91 -34.91
C ASP A 748 41.59 -4.12 -33.83
N PHE A 749 40.30 -4.14 -34.19
CA PHE A 749 39.19 -4.36 -33.28
C PHE A 749 38.31 -5.56 -33.70
N ILE A 750 38.13 -5.80 -35.00
CA ILE A 750 37.19 -6.83 -35.47
C ILE A 750 37.63 -7.46 -36.78
N SER A 751 37.29 -8.74 -36.93
CA SER A 751 37.30 -9.45 -38.20
C SER A 751 36.03 -10.28 -38.35
N ALA A 752 35.36 -10.18 -39.50
CA ALA A 752 34.20 -10.96 -39.85
C ALA A 752 34.37 -11.63 -41.22
N SER A 753 33.84 -12.84 -41.38
CA SER A 753 33.82 -13.59 -42.65
C SER A 753 32.48 -14.29 -42.84
N PHE A 754 31.92 -14.16 -44.05
CA PHE A 754 30.58 -14.66 -44.42
C PHE A 754 30.59 -15.50 -45.71
N THR A 755 31.66 -16.27 -45.98
CA THR A 755 31.82 -17.04 -47.23
C THR A 755 31.74 -18.55 -47.00
N LEU A 756 31.11 -19.29 -47.92
CA LEU A 756 31.17 -20.76 -48.01
C LEU A 756 30.93 -21.47 -46.65
N ASP A 757 29.75 -21.27 -46.05
CA ASP A 757 29.32 -21.82 -44.75
C ASP A 757 30.08 -21.30 -43.50
N LEU A 758 30.96 -20.30 -43.64
CA LEU A 758 31.55 -19.59 -42.50
C LEU A 758 30.71 -18.37 -42.13
N ASP A 759 30.25 -18.33 -40.88
CA ASP A 759 29.59 -17.20 -40.23
C ASP A 759 30.32 -16.92 -38.91
N ASN A 760 31.44 -16.18 -38.99
CA ASN A 760 32.30 -15.93 -37.84
C ASN A 760 32.58 -14.44 -37.68
N ILE A 761 32.31 -13.94 -36.47
CA ILE A 761 32.64 -12.60 -36.01
C ILE A 761 33.62 -12.77 -34.86
N THR A 762 34.80 -12.18 -34.98
CA THR A 762 35.86 -12.25 -33.97
C THR A 762 36.29 -10.84 -33.59
N LEU A 763 36.00 -10.46 -32.35
CA LEU A 763 36.50 -9.25 -31.71
C LEU A 763 37.90 -9.51 -31.15
N ARG A 764 38.70 -8.46 -31.08
CA ARG A 764 40.05 -8.51 -30.49
C ARG A 764 39.96 -8.43 -28.97
N SER A 765 40.35 -9.52 -28.28
CA SER A 765 40.19 -9.69 -26.83
C SER A 765 41.06 -8.76 -25.97
N GLU A 766 42.09 -8.16 -26.57
CA GLU A 766 42.96 -7.16 -25.95
C GLU A 766 42.37 -5.75 -25.95
N LYS A 767 41.24 -5.55 -26.64
CA LYS A 767 40.50 -4.29 -26.68
C LYS A 767 39.26 -4.40 -25.79
N THR A 768 38.74 -3.24 -25.40
CA THR A 768 37.54 -3.07 -24.58
C THR A 768 36.52 -2.17 -25.27
N ALA A 769 35.30 -2.13 -24.76
CA ALA A 769 34.29 -1.17 -25.19
C ALA A 769 34.78 0.28 -25.02
N ASP A 770 35.57 0.56 -23.97
CA ASP A 770 36.16 1.88 -23.74
C ASP A 770 37.23 2.25 -24.78
N ASP A 771 37.94 1.26 -25.35
CA ASP A 771 38.88 1.51 -26.45
C ASP A 771 38.14 1.88 -27.74
N VAL A 772 36.94 1.30 -27.97
CA VAL A 772 36.09 1.68 -29.11
C VAL A 772 35.60 3.11 -28.98
N LEU A 773 35.28 3.57 -27.77
CA LEU A 773 34.87 4.97 -27.54
C LEU A 773 35.95 5.99 -27.92
N GLN A 774 37.23 5.59 -27.99
CA GLN A 774 38.33 6.46 -28.42
C GLN A 774 38.41 6.64 -29.95
N LEU A 775 37.62 5.89 -30.71
CA LEU A 775 37.54 5.99 -32.17
C LEU A 775 36.57 7.07 -32.68
N PHE A 776 35.72 7.59 -31.79
CA PHE A 776 34.81 8.71 -32.02
C PHE A 776 35.49 10.05 -31.73
#